data_AF-A0A5B8CIC1-F1
#
_entry.id   AF-A0A5B8CIC1-F1
#
_cell.length_a   1.000
_cell.length_b   1.000
_cell.length_c   1.000
_cell.angle_alpha   90.00
_cell.angle_beta   90.00
_cell.angle_gamma   90.00
#
_symmetry.space_group_name_H-M   'P 1'
#
loop_
_entity.id
_entity.type
_entity.pdbx_description
1 polymer ?
#
loop_
_entity_poly.entity_id
_entity_poly.type
_entity_poly.pdbx_seq_one_letter_code
_entity_poly.pdbx_strand_id
1 'polypeptide(L)'
;MRGGAAGQQGFPERKCDVHREHLVCRRPLADNRRAAIMRPTSVRPFRPRRSGALPGGCGSAPATDLNEGHAAREDAAPRNEQTTRLPHQIRQSGLERGRGKMRKPICVLLATSALVAPLCSHAQSPAEQAEAAPQRDLAVGEIIVTAQKREERLNDVPVSITAASASQLENAGVTQPSDLVKIVPGFTYQPSAYGTPVFTMRGIGFYDVAVAVAPAVSVYVDQVPLPYLAMTQGASLDVERVEALKGPQGTLFGQNSTGGAINYIAAKPTDHLAAGVDLSYGRFDQVDAQGFVSGPIANNLKARLAVRHEYRDGWQISQTRPSDRLGRRDYSTARLLLDWEPTDTLRFEFNANGWIDRSETQAAQFVKYAPTVAPSAGGYTDITAELEAAVPAPNRSRIADWDPGADLRRDDSFYQFSLRGDLDVSDAVTLTSISAYSRFRQRSPSDTDGVPQNNFLLTINADIETVSQELRLAGTAGPIRWMLGGNYSHDTTGDDQRGDYIASNSGVGPFRYTSFINSNHQKITTKAVFGSLDYELTDRVTAQVSARYSDQRNRFSGCLLDVGDGLISNAFSFLSNLSRNFDPPTVALAPGACATLGEVGYGTPFIPVPSVEKSLKEDNISWRASLNWKPNPDSLLYANVTRGYKAGSFPTVPGLFPSQFDPVTQESVLAYEAGFKLSLLDRRLQLTGAGFYYKYDDKQIIGYITTAFGNLPGLVQVPRSSVRGAELSVNWRPVDGLTFNGGATYVDSRVDRSFLANDPYAAVVDIKGEPFPSTPKWQLNGDLDYRFALTGNLDLSLGGNVRYRSRSVAAFGERPNSPCPAMPCSTCGSAWKARTADGSSSSGAATSPINSTSPPSPMWSIRWRARPACPPLTARRSATAIDAMNRAVILARRPQAIPQSEHFALEDRPMPVPADGQIWVRNHYLSVEPAMRGWLSDASNYSDPIHVGDVMRAFAVGEVVESRHGDFAPGDRVMGLFGWQEHAAVDRSAILLRVPDTDLPLSLYLGILGLNGVTAYFGLLDICAPRPGETVLVSTAAGSVGSCVGQIAAISGCRTAGLAGGPEKQRQCLDEFGYDAAIDYRGEPDLDAAIARACPDGVDIYFDNIAGPISDAVLRHLRLHARIAVCGTASIASWDPWPQGARPERHLLVKRATMRGFLTFDYADRFDEAVAQLSAWLREGRLHYREHILEGLGEAPGAIARLYSGQNQGKLLIRLPAAKD
;
A
#
# COMPACT_ATOMS: atom_id res chain seq x y z
N MET A 1 53.35 -24.12 24.15
CA MET A 1 54.76 -23.90 24.58
C MET A 1 55.51 -23.16 23.47
N ARG A 2 56.71 -22.63 23.76
CA ARG A 2 57.66 -22.01 22.80
C ARG A 2 58.00 -22.99 21.65
N GLY A 3 58.46 -22.59 20.46
CA GLY A 3 58.84 -21.29 19.89
C GLY A 3 59.20 -21.45 18.39
N GLY A 4 59.63 -20.37 17.73
CA GLY A 4 60.01 -20.31 16.29
C GLY A 4 61.23 -21.15 15.86
N ALA A 5 61.86 -20.93 14.70
CA ALA A 5 61.69 -19.96 13.61
C ALA A 5 62.27 -20.60 12.30
N ALA A 6 62.43 -19.98 11.12
CA ALA A 6 62.29 -18.61 10.61
C ALA A 6 62.06 -18.64 9.06
N GLY A 7 61.89 -17.49 8.39
CA GLY A 7 62.02 -17.38 6.93
C GLY A 7 60.99 -16.49 6.22
N GLN A 8 61.18 -15.17 6.23
CA GLN A 8 60.39 -14.21 5.42
C GLN A 8 61.19 -13.75 4.20
N GLN A 9 60.53 -13.62 3.04
CA GLN A 9 60.40 -12.36 2.27
C GLN A 9 59.55 -12.59 0.99
N GLY A 10 58.65 -11.64 0.68
CA GLY A 10 57.98 -11.55 -0.64
C GLY A 10 56.48 -11.86 -0.68
N PHE A 11 55.65 -10.82 -0.83
CA PHE A 11 54.24 -10.82 -1.24
C PHE A 11 53.98 -9.48 -1.97
N PRO A 12 52.89 -9.29 -2.75
CA PRO A 12 51.88 -10.26 -3.17
C PRO A 12 51.55 -10.29 -4.68
N GLU A 13 51.07 -11.45 -5.14
CA GLU A 13 50.39 -11.61 -6.43
C GLU A 13 48.90 -11.21 -6.35
N ARG A 14 48.28 -10.96 -7.51
CA ARG A 14 46.84 -11.21 -7.72
C ARG A 14 46.47 -11.32 -9.21
N LYS A 15 46.12 -12.52 -9.69
CA LYS A 15 44.97 -12.77 -10.59
C LYS A 15 44.71 -14.27 -10.83
N CYS A 16 43.45 -14.54 -11.18
CA CYS A 16 42.74 -15.77 -11.59
C CYS A 16 43.59 -16.83 -12.35
N ASP A 17 43.28 -18.14 -12.32
CA ASP A 17 42.10 -18.72 -13.01
C ASP A 17 41.85 -20.25 -12.77
N VAL A 18 40.58 -20.67 -12.93
CA VAL A 18 40.05 -21.84 -13.69
C VAL A 18 40.40 -23.33 -13.38
N HIS A 19 39.33 -24.11 -13.10
CA HIS A 19 38.99 -25.53 -13.40
C HIS A 19 39.67 -26.81 -12.81
N ARG A 20 38.75 -27.73 -12.44
CA ARG A 20 38.62 -29.18 -12.76
C ARG A 20 39.07 -30.30 -11.79
N GLU A 21 38.06 -31.14 -11.46
CA GLU A 21 38.01 -32.62 -11.41
C GLU A 21 39.09 -33.45 -10.68
N HIS A 22 38.66 -34.35 -9.78
CA HIS A 22 38.92 -35.81 -9.93
C HIS A 22 37.99 -36.71 -9.06
N LEU A 23 37.70 -37.91 -9.57
CA LEU A 23 36.89 -38.98 -8.94
C LEU A 23 37.70 -39.82 -7.92
N VAL A 24 37.02 -40.52 -7.00
CA VAL A 24 37.29 -41.95 -6.70
C VAL A 24 35.98 -42.72 -6.44
N CYS A 25 35.88 -43.94 -7.00
CA CYS A 25 34.73 -44.84 -6.93
C CYS A 25 34.67 -45.73 -5.66
N ARG A 26 33.50 -46.35 -5.40
CA ARG A 26 33.44 -47.77 -4.95
C ARG A 26 32.18 -48.49 -5.44
N ARG A 27 32.32 -49.79 -5.69
CA ARG A 27 31.34 -50.70 -6.35
C ARG A 27 30.39 -51.40 -5.36
N PRO A 28 29.25 -51.98 -5.83
CA PRO A 28 28.30 -52.71 -5.00
C PRO A 28 28.72 -54.16 -4.74
N LEU A 29 28.13 -54.79 -3.72
CA LEU A 29 28.20 -56.23 -3.46
C LEU A 29 26.84 -56.77 -2.97
N ALA A 30 26.67 -58.09 -3.10
CA ALA A 30 25.37 -58.73 -3.26
C ALA A 30 24.96 -59.68 -2.11
N ASP A 31 23.64 -59.86 -2.03
CA ASP A 31 22.90 -61.12 -1.77
C ASP A 31 22.72 -61.69 -0.33
N ASN A 32 21.54 -62.31 -0.21
CA ASN A 32 20.79 -62.93 0.89
C ASN A 32 21.53 -63.86 1.90
N ARG A 33 20.96 -63.98 3.13
CA ARG A 33 20.10 -65.13 3.56
C ARG A 33 19.63 -65.14 5.04
N ARG A 34 18.30 -65.33 5.25
CA ARG A 34 17.58 -66.19 6.25
C ARG A 34 17.87 -65.94 7.77
N ALA A 35 16.98 -66.12 8.77
CA ALA A 35 15.63 -66.67 8.97
C ALA A 35 15.13 -66.27 10.42
N ALA A 36 13.93 -66.52 10.99
CA ALA A 36 12.62 -67.01 10.52
C ALA A 36 11.50 -66.88 11.62
N ILE A 37 10.23 -66.69 11.20
CA ILE A 37 8.94 -67.18 11.79
C ILE A 37 8.50 -66.77 13.23
N MET A 38 7.39 -66.02 13.34
CA MET A 38 6.08 -66.51 13.85
C MET A 38 4.91 -65.54 13.52
N ARG A 39 3.70 -66.10 13.32
CA ARG A 39 2.37 -65.44 13.21
C ARG A 39 1.44 -66.11 14.26
N PRO A 40 0.48 -65.40 14.90
CA PRO A 40 -0.87 -65.17 14.32
C PRO A 40 -1.43 -63.75 14.67
N THR A 41 -2.69 -63.32 14.46
CA THR A 41 -3.92 -63.96 13.92
C THR A 41 -4.66 -63.01 12.93
N SER A 42 -5.98 -62.73 13.07
CA SER A 42 -6.81 -61.85 12.22
C SER A 42 -8.15 -61.47 12.87
N VAL A 43 -8.66 -60.22 12.71
CA VAL A 43 -10.12 -59.89 12.67
C VAL A 43 -10.43 -58.68 11.75
N ARG A 44 -11.22 -58.95 10.69
CA ARG A 44 -12.18 -58.14 9.90
C ARG A 44 -12.17 -56.58 9.85
N PRO A 45 -12.31 -56.01 8.63
CA PRO A 45 -13.15 -54.83 8.35
C PRO A 45 -14.53 -55.22 7.74
N PHE A 46 -15.54 -54.34 7.82
CA PHE A 46 -16.91 -54.63 7.35
C PHE A 46 -17.35 -53.73 6.17
N ARG A 47 -17.59 -54.39 5.02
CA ARG A 47 -18.36 -54.03 3.79
C ARG A 47 -18.95 -52.62 3.58
N PRO A 48 -18.92 -52.20 2.30
CA PRO A 48 -20.11 -51.87 1.51
C PRO A 48 -20.53 -53.01 0.53
N ARG A 49 -21.80 -53.03 0.09
CA ARG A 49 -22.33 -53.88 -1.03
C ARG A 49 -22.20 -53.06 -2.33
N ARG A 50 -21.65 -53.57 -3.46
CA ARG A 50 -22.25 -54.45 -4.52
C ARG A 50 -23.58 -53.92 -5.07
N SER A 51 -23.87 -53.90 -6.38
CA SER A 51 -23.28 -54.57 -7.59
C SER A 51 -23.70 -53.81 -8.87
N GLY A 52 -22.92 -53.71 -9.97
CA GLY A 52 -22.75 -54.71 -11.06
C GLY A 52 -23.58 -54.31 -12.31
N ALA A 53 -23.21 -54.53 -13.58
CA ALA A 53 -22.08 -55.23 -14.20
C ALA A 53 -21.75 -54.71 -15.64
N LEU A 54 -20.59 -55.11 -16.17
CA LEU A 54 -20.10 -55.00 -17.58
C LEU A 54 -20.62 -56.20 -18.43
N PRO A 55 -20.44 -56.31 -19.78
CA PRO A 55 -19.39 -55.79 -20.70
C PRO A 55 -19.95 -55.08 -21.98
N GLY A 56 -19.21 -54.58 -22.99
CA GLY A 56 -17.77 -54.57 -23.34
C GLY A 56 -17.55 -55.06 -24.79
N GLY A 57 -16.81 -54.32 -25.64
CA GLY A 57 -16.47 -54.73 -27.02
C GLY A 57 -16.06 -53.60 -27.98
N CYS A 58 -15.04 -53.83 -28.81
CA CYS A 58 -14.49 -52.89 -29.80
C CYS A 58 -15.18 -52.97 -31.18
N GLY A 59 -15.07 -51.94 -32.03
CA GLY A 59 -15.45 -52.06 -33.46
C GLY A 59 -15.26 -50.80 -34.31
N SER A 60 -14.43 -50.93 -35.35
CA SER A 60 -14.13 -50.06 -36.51
C SER A 60 -15.27 -49.33 -37.25
N ALA A 61 -14.90 -48.24 -37.95
CA ALA A 61 -15.68 -47.54 -39.01
C ALA A 61 -15.52 -48.22 -40.40
N PRO A 62 -15.95 -47.65 -41.57
CA PRO A 62 -17.01 -46.69 -41.93
C PRO A 62 -17.91 -47.23 -43.10
N ALA A 63 -18.44 -46.35 -43.98
CA ALA A 63 -19.14 -46.60 -45.27
C ALA A 63 -20.66 -46.94 -45.15
N THR A 64 -21.65 -46.55 -45.98
CA THR A 64 -21.97 -45.55 -47.05
C THR A 64 -23.29 -46.04 -47.72
N ASP A 65 -24.10 -45.11 -48.24
CA ASP A 65 -24.87 -45.20 -49.51
C ASP A 65 -26.32 -45.77 -49.67
N LEU A 66 -26.99 -45.17 -50.69
CA LEU A 66 -28.25 -45.46 -51.41
C LEU A 66 -29.58 -45.00 -50.76
N ASN A 67 -30.24 -43.95 -51.30
CA ASN A 67 -31.26 -43.89 -52.40
C ASN A 67 -32.70 -44.16 -51.90
N GLU A 68 -33.83 -43.55 -52.31
CA GLU A 68 -34.25 -42.55 -53.33
C GLU A 68 -35.58 -41.89 -52.84
N GLY A 69 -36.25 -40.88 -53.43
CA GLY A 69 -36.03 -40.05 -54.64
C GLY A 69 -37.31 -39.28 -55.07
N HIS A 70 -37.18 -38.09 -55.71
CA HIS A 70 -38.23 -37.27 -56.40
C HIS A 70 -39.36 -36.60 -55.52
N ALA A 71 -39.97 -35.44 -55.87
CA ALA A 71 -39.85 -34.55 -57.04
C ALA A 71 -40.20 -33.04 -56.80
N ALA A 72 -39.50 -32.15 -57.52
CA ALA A 72 -39.91 -30.91 -58.23
C ALA A 72 -40.84 -29.78 -57.67
N ARG A 73 -40.32 -28.52 -57.78
CA ARG A 73 -40.96 -27.23 -58.24
C ARG A 73 -42.12 -26.63 -57.40
N GLU A 74 -42.44 -25.32 -57.39
CA GLU A 74 -41.88 -24.07 -57.98
C GLU A 74 -42.34 -22.82 -57.17
N ASP A 75 -41.44 -21.82 -57.07
CA ASP A 75 -41.64 -20.34 -57.18
C ASP A 75 -42.38 -19.40 -56.17
N ALA A 76 -41.86 -18.16 -56.20
CA ALA A 76 -42.42 -16.83 -55.87
C ALA A 76 -42.47 -16.29 -54.41
N ALA A 77 -41.92 -15.07 -54.24
CA ALA A 77 -42.05 -14.17 -53.08
C ALA A 77 -42.91 -12.93 -53.46
N PRO A 78 -43.40 -12.07 -52.52
CA PRO A 78 -42.64 -10.83 -52.18
C PRO A 78 -42.92 -10.09 -50.81
N ARG A 79 -41.93 -9.25 -50.43
CA ARG A 79 -41.93 -7.91 -49.75
C ARG A 79 -43.03 -7.40 -48.77
N ASN A 80 -42.57 -7.09 -47.53
CA ASN A 80 -42.28 -5.75 -46.90
C ASN A 80 -43.38 -4.73 -46.43
N GLU A 81 -42.92 -3.82 -45.53
CA GLU A 81 -43.52 -2.56 -44.95
C GLU A 81 -44.46 -2.73 -43.73
N GLN A 82 -44.14 -2.22 -42.51
CA GLN A 82 -43.95 -0.85 -41.97
C GLN A 82 -45.24 -0.08 -41.61
N THR A 83 -45.43 0.29 -40.33
CA THR A 83 -45.97 1.60 -39.88
C THR A 83 -45.80 1.83 -38.36
N THR A 84 -45.93 3.09 -37.93
CA THR A 84 -45.64 3.61 -36.57
C THR A 84 -46.84 4.34 -35.96
N ARG A 85 -46.94 4.43 -34.61
CA ARG A 85 -47.10 5.70 -33.82
C ARG A 85 -47.51 5.51 -32.33
N LEU A 86 -47.15 6.54 -31.55
CA LEU A 86 -47.39 6.88 -30.12
C LEU A 86 -48.81 7.53 -29.90
N PRO A 87 -49.21 8.15 -28.74
CA PRO A 87 -48.82 8.07 -27.29
C PRO A 87 -50.03 8.14 -26.26
N HIS A 88 -49.71 8.30 -24.96
CA HIS A 88 -50.45 9.01 -23.87
C HIS A 88 -51.58 8.36 -22.99
N GLN A 89 -51.19 8.03 -21.74
CA GLN A 89 -51.68 8.55 -20.42
C GLN A 89 -53.15 8.53 -19.90
N ILE A 90 -53.25 8.05 -18.62
CA ILE A 90 -53.96 8.61 -17.43
C ILE A 90 -55.37 8.10 -16.98
N ARG A 91 -55.40 7.49 -15.76
CA ARG A 91 -56.47 7.35 -14.71
C ARG A 91 -57.80 6.60 -15.07
N GLN A 92 -58.50 5.84 -14.22
CA GLN A 92 -58.59 5.71 -12.75
C GLN A 92 -59.43 4.43 -12.38
N SER A 93 -59.23 3.88 -11.16
CA SER A 93 -60.17 3.10 -10.31
C SER A 93 -60.86 1.80 -10.80
N GLY A 94 -60.79 0.74 -9.97
CA GLY A 94 -61.76 -0.37 -9.98
C GLY A 94 -61.26 -1.71 -9.40
N LEU A 95 -61.87 -2.16 -8.30
CA LEU A 95 -61.79 -3.52 -7.69
C LEU A 95 -62.24 -4.62 -8.70
N GLU A 96 -61.96 -5.94 -8.59
CA GLU A 96 -61.54 -6.78 -7.46
C GLU A 96 -60.97 -8.18 -7.92
N ARG A 97 -60.32 -8.92 -6.99
CA ARG A 97 -60.05 -10.39 -6.94
C ARG A 97 -59.06 -11.03 -7.94
N GLY A 98 -58.19 -11.94 -7.43
CA GLY A 98 -57.61 -12.95 -8.35
C GLY A 98 -56.52 -13.97 -7.94
N ARG A 99 -55.83 -13.87 -6.79
CA ARG A 99 -54.83 -14.88 -6.29
C ARG A 99 -53.65 -15.29 -7.21
N GLY A 100 -52.44 -14.82 -6.87
CA GLY A 100 -51.17 -15.48 -7.18
C GLY A 100 -50.15 -15.19 -6.07
N LYS A 101 -49.60 -16.21 -5.38
CA LYS A 101 -48.84 -16.02 -4.13
C LYS A 101 -47.33 -15.84 -4.39
N MET A 102 -46.77 -14.69 -4.01
CA MET A 102 -45.34 -14.54 -3.73
C MET A 102 -45.05 -14.77 -2.24
N ARG A 103 -43.96 -15.48 -1.91
CA ARG A 103 -43.43 -15.60 -0.55
C ARG A 103 -42.34 -14.56 -0.34
N LYS A 104 -42.48 -13.72 0.69
CA LYS A 104 -41.40 -12.87 1.22
C LYS A 104 -40.67 -13.64 2.34
N PRO A 105 -39.35 -13.48 2.52
CA PRO A 105 -38.66 -13.97 3.71
C PRO A 105 -39.07 -13.14 4.94
N ILE A 106 -39.17 -13.80 6.09
CA ILE A 106 -39.59 -13.22 7.37
C ILE A 106 -38.34 -13.01 8.23
N CYS A 107 -38.08 -11.78 8.65
CA CYS A 107 -37.19 -11.52 9.78
C CYS A 107 -37.88 -12.01 11.06
N VAL A 108 -37.32 -13.02 11.72
CA VAL A 108 -37.81 -13.49 13.01
C VAL A 108 -37.27 -12.57 14.11
N LEU A 109 -38.04 -11.53 14.43
CA LEU A 109 -37.91 -10.81 15.68
C LEU A 109 -38.39 -11.72 16.82
N LEU A 110 -37.47 -12.24 17.63
CA LEU A 110 -37.81 -12.84 18.92
C LEU A 110 -38.02 -11.73 19.96
N ALA A 111 -39.17 -11.07 19.87
CA ALA A 111 -39.67 -10.20 20.93
C ALA A 111 -40.45 -11.05 21.96
N THR A 112 -39.80 -11.40 23.06
CA THR A 112 -40.48 -11.84 24.30
C THR A 112 -40.50 -10.69 25.30
N SER A 113 -41.50 -9.84 25.19
CA SER A 113 -41.78 -8.78 26.18
C SER A 113 -42.69 -9.29 27.30
N ALA A 114 -42.20 -9.18 28.54
CA ALA A 114 -42.96 -9.04 29.79
C ALA A 114 -43.99 -10.13 30.17
N LEU A 115 -43.56 -11.03 31.07
CA LEU A 115 -44.43 -11.55 32.14
C LEU A 115 -43.61 -11.99 33.37
N VAL A 116 -42.95 -11.03 34.02
CA VAL A 116 -42.49 -11.17 35.41
C VAL A 116 -43.19 -10.08 36.21
N ALA A 117 -44.18 -10.49 37.02
CA ALA A 117 -44.86 -9.58 37.93
C ALA A 117 -43.95 -9.26 39.13
N PRO A 118 -43.92 -8.02 39.64
CA PRO A 118 -43.16 -7.68 40.83
C PRO A 118 -43.93 -8.13 42.09
N LEU A 119 -43.33 -9.04 42.86
CA LEU A 119 -43.71 -9.27 44.26
C LEU A 119 -42.61 -8.77 45.18
N CYS A 120 -42.58 -7.44 45.36
CA CYS A 120 -41.85 -6.80 46.45
C CYS A 120 -42.60 -7.02 47.77
N SER A 121 -42.40 -8.18 48.40
CA SER A 121 -42.77 -8.36 49.81
C SER A 121 -41.73 -7.68 50.70
N HIS A 122 -42.15 -6.67 51.46
CA HIS A 122 -41.29 -5.99 52.42
C HIS A 122 -40.92 -6.92 53.59
N ALA A 123 -39.63 -6.98 53.91
CA ALA A 123 -39.15 -7.36 55.23
C ALA A 123 -37.95 -6.49 55.59
N GLN A 124 -38.18 -5.46 56.39
CA GLN A 124 -37.10 -4.66 57.00
C GLN A 124 -36.54 -5.41 58.20
N SER A 125 -35.21 -5.54 58.29
CA SER A 125 -34.43 -5.36 59.53
C SER A 125 -32.93 -5.27 59.18
N PRO A 126 -32.10 -4.58 59.98
CA PRO A 126 -30.87 -3.98 59.46
C PRO A 126 -29.57 -4.71 59.86
N ALA A 127 -28.53 -4.38 59.09
CA ALA A 127 -27.11 -4.39 59.45
C ALA A 127 -26.48 -5.71 59.94
N GLU A 128 -25.67 -6.32 59.07
CA GLU A 128 -24.28 -6.63 59.45
C GLU A 128 -23.36 -6.61 58.23
N GLN A 129 -22.07 -6.45 58.50
CA GLN A 129 -21.00 -6.01 57.61
C GLN A 129 -20.85 -6.82 56.31
N ALA A 130 -20.68 -6.11 55.19
CA ALA A 130 -20.01 -6.62 53.99
C ALA A 130 -18.94 -5.60 53.58
N GLU A 131 -17.72 -6.09 53.37
CA GLU A 131 -16.48 -5.33 53.38
C GLU A 131 -16.07 -4.86 51.96
N ALA A 132 -15.26 -3.81 51.89
CA ALA A 132 -14.60 -3.30 50.68
C ALA A 132 -15.49 -2.96 49.45
N ALA A 133 -15.86 -1.67 49.34
CA ALA A 133 -16.03 -1.07 48.01
C ALA A 133 -14.68 -1.17 47.24
N PRO A 134 -14.69 -1.38 45.92
CA PRO A 134 -13.46 -1.56 45.16
C PRO A 134 -12.59 -0.31 45.30
N GLN A 135 -11.41 -0.51 45.91
CA GLN A 135 -10.43 0.53 46.13
C GLN A 135 -10.05 1.11 44.75
N ARG A 136 -10.29 2.42 44.55
CA ARG A 136 -9.94 3.11 43.30
C ARG A 136 -8.41 3.06 43.14
N ASP A 137 -7.94 2.10 42.36
CA ASP A 137 -6.52 1.81 42.23
C ASP A 137 -5.79 2.96 41.52
N LEU A 138 -5.08 3.77 42.32
CA LEU A 138 -4.32 4.93 41.85
C LEU A 138 -3.01 4.55 41.14
N ALA A 139 -2.63 3.27 41.17
CA ALA A 139 -1.50 2.75 40.40
C ALA A 139 -1.89 2.51 38.93
N VAL A 140 -0.94 2.66 38.00
CA VAL A 140 -1.05 1.99 36.70
C VAL A 140 -1.14 0.48 36.98
N GLY A 141 -2.32 -0.09 36.71
CA GLY A 141 -2.67 -1.45 37.10
C GLY A 141 -1.64 -2.45 36.61
N GLU A 142 -1.27 -3.39 37.49
CA GLU A 142 -0.18 -4.31 37.22
C GLU A 142 -0.64 -5.41 36.25
N ILE A 143 -0.47 -5.15 34.95
CA ILE A 143 -0.86 -6.13 33.92
C ILE A 143 0.07 -7.35 34.01
N ILE A 144 -0.51 -8.48 34.37
CA ILE A 144 0.11 -9.80 34.24
C ILE A 144 -0.03 -10.24 32.77
N VAL A 145 1.05 -10.76 32.20
CA VAL A 145 1.11 -11.24 30.82
C VAL A 145 1.59 -12.68 30.75
N THR A 146 1.11 -13.43 29.75
CA THR A 146 1.52 -14.81 29.47
C THR A 146 2.61 -14.91 28.39
N ALA A 147 3.35 -13.81 28.20
CA ALA A 147 4.31 -13.58 27.12
C ALA A 147 5.44 -14.63 27.02
N GLN A 148 5.76 -15.34 28.11
CA GLN A 148 6.75 -16.42 28.13
C GLN A 148 6.13 -17.79 28.45
N LYS A 149 4.86 -17.99 28.06
CA LYS A 149 4.04 -19.19 28.35
C LYS A 149 3.86 -19.46 29.86
N ARG A 150 3.97 -18.40 30.66
CA ARG A 150 3.84 -18.32 32.12
C ARG A 150 3.43 -16.89 32.49
N GLU A 151 2.83 -16.71 33.65
CA GLU A 151 2.34 -15.42 34.13
C GLU A 151 3.46 -14.59 34.77
N GLU A 152 3.72 -13.40 34.23
CA GLU A 152 4.73 -12.45 34.73
C GLU A 152 4.22 -11.01 34.61
N ARG A 153 4.73 -10.12 35.46
CA ARG A 153 4.45 -8.67 35.39
C ARG A 153 4.93 -8.12 34.05
N LEU A 154 4.13 -7.27 33.38
CA LEU A 154 4.49 -6.61 32.11
C LEU A 154 5.87 -5.91 32.16
N ASN A 155 6.20 -5.30 33.31
CA ASN A 155 7.47 -4.62 33.56
C ASN A 155 8.69 -5.57 33.67
N ASP A 156 8.48 -6.84 33.97
CA ASP A 156 9.55 -7.82 34.22
C ASP A 156 9.92 -8.63 32.98
N VAL A 157 9.09 -8.62 31.94
CA VAL A 157 9.31 -9.35 30.69
C VAL A 157 10.39 -8.67 29.82
N PRO A 158 11.51 -9.33 29.46
CA PRO A 158 12.66 -8.75 28.77
C PRO A 158 12.52 -8.71 27.23
N VAL A 159 11.36 -8.31 26.76
CA VAL A 159 11.07 -8.02 25.34
C VAL A 159 10.07 -6.87 25.29
N SER A 160 10.06 -6.13 24.17
CA SER A 160 9.00 -5.16 23.95
C SER A 160 7.67 -5.86 23.73
N ILE A 161 6.70 -5.47 24.57
CA ILE A 161 5.35 -5.98 24.59
C ILE A 161 4.41 -4.82 24.89
N THR A 162 3.30 -4.74 24.16
CA THR A 162 2.17 -3.89 24.50
C THR A 162 1.05 -4.78 25.01
N ALA A 163 0.48 -4.46 26.17
CA ALA A 163 -0.69 -5.17 26.69
C ALA A 163 -1.80 -4.16 27.01
N ALA A 164 -3.05 -4.55 26.76
CA ALA A 164 -4.24 -3.73 27.02
C ALA A 164 -5.34 -4.61 27.63
N SER A 165 -5.95 -4.14 28.72
CA SER A 165 -7.10 -4.78 29.39
C SER A 165 -8.40 -4.58 28.62
N ALA A 166 -9.43 -5.36 28.96
CA ALA A 166 -10.81 -5.24 28.47
C ALA A 166 -11.29 -3.77 28.45
N SER A 167 -11.20 -3.08 29.58
CA SER A 167 -11.62 -1.68 29.70
C SER A 167 -10.82 -0.71 28.82
N GLN A 168 -9.55 -0.98 28.53
CA GLN A 168 -8.75 -0.17 27.59
C GLN A 168 -9.14 -0.45 26.14
N LEU A 169 -9.48 -1.70 25.82
CA LEU A 169 -9.98 -2.11 24.49
C LEU A 169 -11.35 -1.47 24.22
N GLU A 170 -12.27 -1.55 25.19
CA GLU A 170 -13.60 -0.92 25.17
C GLU A 170 -13.51 0.60 24.98
N ASN A 171 -12.72 1.30 25.79
CA ASN A 171 -12.51 2.75 25.68
C ASN A 171 -11.96 3.17 24.31
N ALA A 172 -11.03 2.39 23.75
CA ALA A 172 -10.48 2.62 22.43
C ALA A 172 -11.41 2.16 21.29
N GLY A 173 -12.57 1.56 21.61
CA GLY A 173 -13.50 0.98 20.65
C GLY A 173 -12.85 -0.11 19.80
N VAL A 174 -12.02 -0.97 20.40
CA VAL A 174 -11.34 -2.09 19.74
C VAL A 174 -12.26 -3.31 19.79
N THR A 175 -12.96 -3.60 18.69
CA THR A 175 -13.96 -4.69 18.64
C THR A 175 -13.57 -5.85 17.72
N GLN A 176 -12.42 -5.75 17.06
CA GLN A 176 -11.91 -6.73 16.09
C GLN A 176 -10.38 -6.60 15.96
N PRO A 177 -9.66 -7.63 15.46
CA PRO A 177 -8.19 -7.59 15.36
C PRO A 177 -7.61 -6.43 14.55
N SER A 178 -8.35 -5.97 13.54
CA SER A 178 -7.97 -4.84 12.69
C SER A 178 -7.95 -3.51 13.45
N ASP A 179 -8.63 -3.39 14.59
CA ASP A 179 -8.63 -2.19 15.44
C ASP A 179 -7.41 -2.08 16.36
N LEU A 180 -6.59 -3.12 16.52
CA LEU A 180 -5.39 -3.08 17.37
C LEU A 180 -4.41 -1.97 16.99
N VAL A 181 -4.48 -1.47 15.75
CA VAL A 181 -3.80 -0.26 15.27
C VAL A 181 -4.06 0.99 16.12
N LYS A 182 -5.12 1.01 16.94
CA LYS A 182 -5.44 2.09 17.89
C LYS A 182 -4.49 2.08 19.10
N ILE A 183 -4.16 0.89 19.60
CA ILE A 183 -3.49 0.70 20.90
C ILE A 183 -2.07 0.12 20.80
N VAL A 184 -1.71 -0.60 19.73
CA VAL A 184 -0.38 -1.22 19.57
C VAL A 184 0.53 -0.34 18.69
N PRO A 185 1.56 0.34 19.24
CA PRO A 185 2.46 1.16 18.44
C PRO A 185 3.25 0.31 17.46
N GLY A 186 3.35 0.76 16.20
CA GLY A 186 4.08 0.05 15.15
C GLY A 186 3.36 -1.16 14.54
N PHE A 187 2.10 -1.40 14.91
CA PHE A 187 1.23 -2.38 14.26
C PHE A 187 0.42 -1.74 13.13
N THR A 188 0.37 -2.39 11.97
CA THR A 188 -0.50 -2.01 10.86
C THR A 188 -1.31 -3.21 10.37
N TYR A 189 -2.60 -2.95 10.13
CA TYR A 189 -3.53 -3.85 9.47
C TYR A 189 -3.77 -3.38 8.03
N GLN A 190 -3.79 -4.32 7.09
CA GLN A 190 -4.21 -4.11 5.70
C GLN A 190 -4.86 -5.41 5.19
N PRO A 191 -6.03 -5.38 4.54
CA PRO A 191 -6.51 -6.55 3.79
C PRO A 191 -5.71 -6.70 2.49
N SER A 192 -5.50 -7.94 2.05
CA SER A 192 -4.96 -8.25 0.72
C SER A 192 -5.95 -7.82 -0.37
N ALA A 193 -5.52 -7.89 -1.64
CA ALA A 193 -6.36 -7.59 -2.79
C ALA A 193 -7.67 -8.42 -2.82
N TYR A 194 -7.68 -9.60 -2.19
CA TYR A 194 -8.83 -10.50 -2.13
C TYR A 194 -9.45 -10.61 -0.72
N GLY A 195 -9.11 -9.68 0.19
CA GLY A 195 -9.70 -9.57 1.53
C GLY A 195 -9.01 -10.36 2.65
N THR A 196 -7.97 -11.14 2.37
CA THR A 196 -7.21 -11.89 3.38
C THR A 196 -6.53 -10.92 4.38
N PRO A 197 -6.68 -11.08 5.71
CA PRO A 197 -6.03 -10.21 6.68
C PRO A 197 -4.50 -10.25 6.61
N VAL A 198 -3.83 -9.10 6.47
CA VAL A 198 -2.37 -8.97 6.60
C VAL A 198 -2.02 -8.16 7.85
N PHE A 199 -1.27 -8.79 8.75
CA PHE A 199 -0.78 -8.19 9.99
C PHE A 199 0.71 -7.89 9.87
N THR A 200 1.09 -6.64 10.17
CA THR A 200 2.46 -6.15 10.08
C THR A 200 2.84 -5.49 11.40
N MET A 201 4.02 -5.81 11.93
CA MET A 201 4.51 -5.29 13.21
C MET A 201 5.97 -4.82 13.07
N ARG A 202 6.27 -3.58 13.50
CA ARG A 202 7.58 -2.91 13.24
C ARG A 202 7.99 -2.94 11.76
N GLY A 203 7.00 -2.84 10.84
CA GLY A 203 7.23 -2.93 9.39
C GLY A 203 7.45 -4.35 8.85
N ILE A 204 7.38 -5.37 9.70
CA ILE A 204 7.55 -6.77 9.32
C ILE A 204 6.17 -7.40 9.18
N GLY A 205 5.81 -7.68 7.94
CA GLY A 205 4.61 -8.40 7.55
C GLY A 205 4.90 -9.29 6.35
N PHE A 206 3.89 -10.05 5.95
CA PHE A 206 3.91 -10.84 4.73
C PHE A 206 2.57 -10.62 4.01
N TYR A 207 2.59 -9.80 2.97
CA TYR A 207 1.44 -9.53 2.13
C TYR A 207 1.30 -10.69 1.14
N ASP A 208 0.28 -11.51 1.33
CA ASP A 208 -0.08 -12.61 0.45
C ASP A 208 -1.59 -12.56 0.16
N VAL A 209 -1.98 -13.10 -0.98
CA VAL A 209 -3.37 -13.22 -1.43
C VAL A 209 -3.96 -14.59 -1.11
N ALA A 210 -3.13 -15.62 -0.95
CA ALA A 210 -3.57 -16.96 -0.58
C ALA A 210 -4.07 -17.03 0.88
N VAL A 211 -5.04 -17.91 1.14
CA VAL A 211 -5.70 -18.00 2.46
C VAL A 211 -4.86 -18.81 3.46
N ALA A 212 -4.22 -19.87 2.96
CA ALA A 212 -3.50 -20.87 3.73
C ALA A 212 -2.00 -20.52 3.91
N VAL A 213 -1.71 -19.29 4.30
CA VAL A 213 -0.35 -18.73 4.34
C VAL A 213 0.18 -18.62 5.77
N ALA A 214 1.40 -19.12 5.99
CA ALA A 214 2.10 -18.97 7.27
C ALA A 214 2.39 -17.47 7.56
N PRO A 215 1.94 -16.91 8.70
CA PRO A 215 2.02 -15.47 8.94
C PRO A 215 3.40 -15.01 9.43
N ALA A 216 3.73 -13.74 9.15
CA ALA A 216 4.89 -13.08 9.78
C ALA A 216 4.62 -12.66 11.23
N VAL A 217 3.35 -12.45 11.60
CA VAL A 217 2.87 -12.15 12.96
C VAL A 217 1.86 -13.21 13.36
N SER A 218 2.23 -14.13 14.26
CA SER A 218 1.35 -15.23 14.69
C SER A 218 0.24 -14.72 15.63
N VAL A 219 -0.89 -15.42 15.66
CA VAL A 219 -2.02 -15.08 16.52
C VAL A 219 -2.40 -16.27 17.41
N TYR A 220 -2.77 -15.99 18.66
CA TYR A 220 -3.16 -16.96 19.66
C TYR A 220 -4.44 -16.52 20.38
N VAL A 221 -5.26 -17.48 20.79
CA VAL A 221 -6.37 -17.29 21.76
C VAL A 221 -6.11 -18.27 22.89
N ASP A 222 -6.02 -17.79 24.14
CA ASP A 222 -5.67 -18.60 25.32
C ASP A 222 -4.44 -19.50 25.08
N GLN A 223 -3.39 -18.93 24.48
CA GLN A 223 -2.15 -19.63 24.05
C GLN A 223 -2.29 -20.69 22.94
N VAL A 224 -3.51 -20.99 22.46
CA VAL A 224 -3.79 -21.89 21.32
C VAL A 224 -3.52 -21.14 20.01
N PRO A 225 -2.76 -21.72 19.05
CA PRO A 225 -2.47 -21.05 17.79
C PRO A 225 -3.72 -20.88 16.92
N LEU A 226 -3.79 -19.76 16.20
CA LEU A 226 -4.58 -19.59 14.98
C LEU A 226 -3.59 -19.55 13.80
N PRO A 227 -3.31 -20.70 13.14
CA PRO A 227 -2.16 -20.82 12.22
C PRO A 227 -2.20 -19.93 10.98
N TYR A 228 -3.38 -19.46 10.60
CA TYR A 228 -3.66 -18.70 9.38
C TYR A 228 -4.52 -17.48 9.72
N LEU A 229 -4.16 -16.30 9.20
CA LEU A 229 -4.77 -15.03 9.64
C LEU A 229 -6.26 -14.92 9.31
N ALA A 230 -6.75 -15.63 8.29
CA ALA A 230 -8.17 -15.70 7.95
C ALA A 230 -9.06 -16.19 9.11
N MET A 231 -8.54 -17.04 10.00
CA MET A 231 -9.25 -17.58 11.17
C MET A 231 -9.51 -16.52 12.27
N THR A 232 -8.75 -15.43 12.27
CA THR A 232 -8.58 -14.56 13.45
C THR A 232 -9.73 -13.60 13.74
N GLN A 233 -10.70 -13.46 12.84
CA GLN A 233 -11.74 -12.41 12.91
C GLN A 233 -12.48 -12.36 14.26
N GLY A 234 -12.83 -13.52 14.82
CA GLY A 234 -13.56 -13.63 16.10
C GLY A 234 -12.70 -13.66 17.36
N ALA A 235 -11.37 -13.48 17.25
CA ALA A 235 -10.47 -13.58 18.41
C ALA A 235 -10.77 -12.55 19.52
N SER A 236 -11.29 -11.37 19.14
CA SER A 236 -11.57 -10.24 20.04
C SER A 236 -12.91 -10.30 20.79
N LEU A 237 -13.75 -11.33 20.59
CA LEU A 237 -14.96 -11.53 21.41
C LEU A 237 -14.56 -11.71 22.88
N ASP A 238 -15.20 -11.00 23.80
CA ASP A 238 -15.16 -11.28 25.26
C ASP A 238 -13.74 -11.60 25.79
N VAL A 239 -12.86 -10.61 25.68
CA VAL A 239 -11.44 -10.73 26.03
C VAL A 239 -11.12 -9.98 27.33
N GLU A 240 -10.36 -10.62 28.20
CA GLU A 240 -9.83 -10.01 29.43
C GLU A 240 -8.73 -9.00 29.09
N ARG A 241 -7.87 -9.37 28.12
CA ARG A 241 -6.73 -8.56 27.65
C ARG A 241 -6.20 -9.05 26.31
N VAL A 242 -5.43 -8.20 25.65
CA VAL A 242 -4.61 -8.52 24.48
C VAL A 242 -3.14 -8.24 24.76
N GLU A 243 -2.27 -9.17 24.41
CA GLU A 243 -0.82 -9.11 24.55
C GLU A 243 -0.16 -9.13 23.16
N ALA A 244 0.49 -8.03 22.75
CA ALA A 244 1.21 -7.92 21.47
C ALA A 244 2.73 -7.92 21.70
N LEU A 245 3.37 -9.05 21.42
CA LEU A 245 4.82 -9.27 21.52
C LEU A 245 5.52 -8.88 20.22
N LYS A 246 6.52 -8.01 20.30
CA LYS A 246 7.21 -7.47 19.13
C LYS A 246 8.52 -8.18 18.84
N GLY A 247 8.88 -8.29 17.56
CA GLY A 247 10.07 -9.01 17.13
C GLY A 247 9.91 -10.54 17.15
N PRO A 248 10.90 -11.30 16.68
CA PRO A 248 10.73 -12.71 16.33
C PRO A 248 10.34 -13.59 17.54
N GLN A 249 9.27 -14.39 17.40
CA GLN A 249 8.76 -15.29 18.46
C GLN A 249 8.91 -16.77 18.06
N GLY A 250 10.13 -17.19 17.71
CA GLY A 250 10.43 -18.56 17.27
C GLY A 250 10.80 -19.57 18.37
N THR A 251 10.86 -19.21 19.66
CA THR A 251 11.35 -20.13 20.71
C THR A 251 10.27 -20.79 21.55
N LEU A 252 9.34 -20.01 22.12
CA LEU A 252 8.34 -20.51 23.08
C LEU A 252 6.91 -20.59 22.52
N PHE A 253 6.65 -20.01 21.36
CA PHE A 253 5.32 -20.04 20.73
C PHE A 253 5.24 -21.17 19.69
N GLY A 254 4.03 -21.72 19.53
CA GLY A 254 3.78 -22.94 18.75
C GLY A 254 4.12 -22.82 17.26
N GLN A 255 4.07 -21.60 16.72
CA GLN A 255 4.54 -21.25 15.38
C GLN A 255 5.77 -20.35 15.41
N ASN A 256 6.67 -20.57 14.44
CA ASN A 256 7.77 -19.67 14.12
C ASN A 256 7.22 -18.39 13.45
N SER A 257 7.67 -17.22 13.91
CA SER A 257 7.32 -15.91 13.37
C SER A 257 8.51 -14.94 13.39
N THR A 258 8.56 -14.05 12.39
CA THR A 258 9.65 -13.06 12.22
C THR A 258 9.30 -11.65 12.68
N GLY A 259 8.01 -11.28 12.69
CA GLY A 259 7.54 -9.94 13.07
C GLY A 259 7.04 -9.80 14.51
N GLY A 260 6.39 -10.83 15.06
CA GLY A 260 5.79 -10.79 16.39
C GLY A 260 4.74 -11.87 16.65
N ALA A 261 4.08 -11.76 17.80
CA ALA A 261 2.89 -12.55 18.13
C ALA A 261 1.84 -11.70 18.83
N ILE A 262 0.56 -12.00 18.60
CA ILE A 262 -0.59 -11.39 19.29
C ILE A 262 -1.32 -12.51 20.03
N ASN A 263 -1.54 -12.35 21.32
CA ASN A 263 -2.18 -13.32 22.18
C ASN A 263 -3.41 -12.68 22.83
N TYR A 264 -4.60 -13.15 22.46
CA TYR A 264 -5.88 -12.76 23.05
C TYR A 264 -6.15 -13.68 24.24
N ILE A 265 -6.44 -13.11 25.39
CA ILE A 265 -6.83 -13.87 26.59
C ILE A 265 -8.34 -13.70 26.75
N ALA A 266 -9.08 -14.80 26.76
CA ALA A 266 -10.52 -14.76 26.98
C ALA A 266 -10.84 -14.37 28.43
N ALA A 267 -11.92 -13.61 28.63
CA ALA A 267 -12.46 -13.40 29.97
C ALA A 267 -12.81 -14.76 30.59
N LYS A 268 -12.29 -15.06 31.80
CA LYS A 268 -12.45 -16.38 32.42
C LYS A 268 -13.79 -16.54 33.15
N PRO A 269 -14.28 -17.77 33.32
CA PRO A 269 -15.44 -18.09 34.18
C PRO A 269 -15.35 -17.50 35.58
N THR A 270 -16.41 -16.80 36.02
CA THR A 270 -16.49 -16.18 37.35
C THR A 270 -16.89 -17.17 38.44
N ASP A 271 -16.41 -16.95 39.67
CA ASP A 271 -16.78 -17.77 40.84
C ASP A 271 -18.21 -17.48 41.36
N HIS A 272 -18.84 -16.41 40.88
CA HIS A 272 -20.22 -16.02 41.16
C HIS A 272 -21.00 -15.83 39.86
N LEU A 273 -22.34 -15.87 39.93
CA LEU A 273 -23.18 -15.59 38.76
C LEU A 273 -23.01 -14.13 38.31
N ALA A 274 -22.53 -13.94 37.10
CA ALA A 274 -22.34 -12.63 36.45
C ALA A 274 -22.94 -12.67 35.04
N ALA A 275 -23.55 -11.58 34.60
CA ALA A 275 -24.05 -11.42 33.24
C ALA A 275 -23.90 -9.96 32.79
N GLY A 276 -23.68 -9.75 31.50
CA GLY A 276 -23.52 -8.42 30.90
C GLY A 276 -24.08 -8.41 29.48
N VAL A 277 -24.54 -7.24 29.03
CA VAL A 277 -25.08 -7.01 27.69
C VAL A 277 -24.65 -5.62 27.23
N ASP A 278 -24.02 -5.56 26.06
CA ASP A 278 -23.60 -4.34 25.38
C ASP A 278 -24.42 -4.17 24.11
N LEU A 279 -25.10 -3.04 23.97
CA LEU A 279 -25.89 -2.70 22.78
C LEU A 279 -25.41 -1.37 22.21
N SER A 280 -24.93 -1.40 20.97
CA SER A 280 -24.51 -0.21 20.22
C SER A 280 -25.38 -0.01 18.99
N TYR A 281 -25.82 1.23 18.78
CA TYR A 281 -26.46 1.66 17.54
C TYR A 281 -25.64 2.76 16.87
N GLY A 282 -25.42 2.65 15.56
CA GLY A 282 -24.44 3.46 14.85
C GLY A 282 -24.82 3.83 13.42
N ARG A 283 -23.88 4.48 12.73
CA ARG A 283 -24.05 4.94 11.35
C ARG A 283 -24.24 3.75 10.41
N PHE A 284 -25.03 3.95 9.33
CA PHE A 284 -25.42 2.90 8.38
C PHE A 284 -26.29 1.83 9.07
N ASP A 285 -27.16 2.29 9.96
CA ASP A 285 -28.12 1.47 10.72
C ASP A 285 -27.42 0.28 11.40
N GLN A 286 -26.20 0.52 11.88
CA GLN A 286 -25.37 -0.49 12.55
C GLN A 286 -26.02 -0.84 13.88
N VAL A 287 -26.27 -2.13 14.10
CA VAL A 287 -26.65 -2.71 15.38
C VAL A 287 -25.56 -3.72 15.75
N ASP A 288 -24.88 -3.48 16.86
CA ASP A 288 -23.90 -4.41 17.43
C ASP A 288 -24.39 -4.80 18.82
N ALA A 289 -24.63 -6.09 19.03
CA ALA A 289 -25.19 -6.63 20.25
C ALA A 289 -24.28 -7.75 20.77
N GLN A 290 -23.67 -7.52 21.92
CA GLN A 290 -22.84 -8.48 22.64
C GLN A 290 -23.48 -8.81 23.99
N GLY A 291 -23.27 -10.01 24.50
CA GLY A 291 -23.60 -10.34 25.87
C GLY A 291 -22.90 -11.61 26.36
N PHE A 292 -22.78 -11.72 27.69
CA PHE A 292 -22.21 -12.89 28.35
C PHE A 292 -23.03 -13.31 29.57
N VAL A 293 -22.91 -14.59 29.92
CA VAL A 293 -23.35 -15.18 31.19
C VAL A 293 -22.22 -16.06 31.72
N SER A 294 -21.90 -15.94 33.00
CA SER A 294 -20.80 -16.65 33.65
C SER A 294 -21.12 -17.02 35.09
N GLY A 295 -20.51 -18.08 35.61
CA GLY A 295 -20.67 -18.51 36.99
C GLY A 295 -20.35 -19.99 37.22
N PRO A 296 -20.45 -20.47 38.48
CA PRO A 296 -20.32 -21.88 38.81
C PRO A 296 -21.54 -22.68 38.34
N ILE A 297 -21.30 -23.82 37.69
CA ILE A 297 -22.29 -24.87 37.40
C ILE A 297 -22.29 -25.91 38.53
N ALA A 298 -21.12 -26.19 39.11
CA ALA A 298 -20.92 -27.02 40.30
C ALA A 298 -19.75 -26.48 41.12
N ASN A 299 -19.53 -27.03 42.32
CA ASN A 299 -18.50 -26.56 43.27
C ASN A 299 -17.08 -26.49 42.68
N ASN A 300 -16.79 -27.25 41.63
CA ASN A 300 -15.49 -27.30 40.96
C ASN A 300 -15.58 -27.18 39.42
N LEU A 301 -16.73 -26.73 38.90
CA LEU A 301 -16.96 -26.53 37.46
C LEU A 301 -17.59 -25.15 37.25
N LYS A 302 -16.84 -24.25 36.61
CA LYS A 302 -17.27 -22.90 36.24
C LYS A 302 -17.47 -22.81 34.74
N ALA A 303 -18.34 -21.91 34.29
CA ALA A 303 -18.61 -21.70 32.88
C ALA A 303 -18.72 -20.22 32.51
N ARG A 304 -18.50 -19.94 31.23
CA ARG A 304 -18.78 -18.65 30.61
C ARG A 304 -19.26 -18.86 29.18
N LEU A 305 -20.41 -18.29 28.84
CA LEU A 305 -20.93 -18.22 27.48
C LEU A 305 -20.99 -16.76 27.07
N ALA A 306 -20.32 -16.40 25.98
CA ALA A 306 -20.39 -15.08 25.36
C ALA A 306 -20.81 -15.19 23.90
N VAL A 307 -21.62 -14.23 23.44
CA VAL A 307 -22.14 -14.13 22.08
C VAL A 307 -22.10 -12.69 21.61
N ARG A 308 -21.86 -12.48 20.32
CA ARG A 308 -21.99 -11.17 19.66
C ARG A 308 -22.57 -11.33 18.26
N HIS A 309 -23.43 -10.38 17.87
CA HIS A 309 -23.96 -10.25 16.52
C HIS A 309 -23.86 -8.78 16.05
N GLU A 310 -23.26 -8.58 14.87
CA GLU A 310 -23.09 -7.27 14.22
C GLU A 310 -23.84 -7.26 12.88
N TYR A 311 -24.80 -6.35 12.76
CA TYR A 311 -25.49 -6.03 11.51
C TYR A 311 -25.22 -4.57 11.12
N ARG A 312 -25.05 -4.27 9.84
CA ARG A 312 -24.92 -2.91 9.31
C ARG A 312 -25.24 -2.88 7.82
N ASP A 313 -25.92 -1.84 7.34
CA ASP A 313 -26.18 -1.64 5.92
C ASP A 313 -24.91 -1.38 5.07
N GLY A 314 -25.09 -1.50 3.75
CA GLY A 314 -24.05 -1.23 2.75
C GLY A 314 -23.56 0.22 2.81
N TRP A 315 -22.27 0.38 3.12
CA TRP A 315 -21.64 1.68 3.31
C TRP A 315 -21.01 2.24 2.03
N GLN A 316 -20.60 1.39 1.09
CA GLN A 316 -20.14 1.79 -0.24
C GLN A 316 -21.33 2.22 -1.11
N ILE A 317 -21.06 3.09 -2.08
CA ILE A 317 -22.01 3.64 -3.05
C ILE A 317 -21.37 3.51 -4.43
N SER A 318 -22.10 2.95 -5.40
CA SER A 318 -21.63 2.87 -6.78
C SER A 318 -21.52 4.27 -7.39
N GLN A 319 -20.41 4.53 -8.08
CA GLN A 319 -20.14 5.77 -8.78
C GLN A 319 -21.08 5.97 -9.97
N THR A 320 -21.23 4.95 -10.81
CA THR A 320 -22.13 4.99 -11.97
C THR A 320 -23.59 4.72 -11.62
N ARG A 321 -23.88 4.07 -10.48
CA ARG A 321 -25.23 3.72 -10.02
C ARG A 321 -25.46 4.18 -8.57
N PRO A 322 -25.68 5.49 -8.32
CA PRO A 322 -25.75 6.04 -6.95
C PRO A 322 -26.89 5.52 -6.06
N SER A 323 -27.83 4.74 -6.61
CA SER A 323 -28.82 3.94 -5.87
C SER A 323 -28.18 2.79 -5.09
N ASP A 324 -27.13 2.18 -5.64
CA ASP A 324 -26.67 0.87 -5.24
C ASP A 324 -25.77 0.98 -4.00
N ARG A 325 -25.83 -0.05 -3.15
CA ARG A 325 -25.09 -0.14 -1.89
C ARG A 325 -24.35 -1.46 -1.84
N LEU A 326 -23.18 -1.45 -1.22
CA LEU A 326 -22.34 -2.63 -1.01
C LEU A 326 -21.62 -2.55 0.34
N GLY A 327 -21.21 -3.71 0.85
CA GLY A 327 -20.45 -3.83 2.09
C GLY A 327 -21.33 -3.91 3.33
N ARG A 328 -22.55 -4.45 3.19
CA ARG A 328 -23.41 -4.82 4.32
C ARG A 328 -22.66 -5.79 5.24
N ARG A 329 -22.78 -5.59 6.54
CA ARG A 329 -22.24 -6.47 7.59
C ARG A 329 -23.33 -7.38 8.10
N ASP A 330 -23.01 -8.66 8.25
CA ASP A 330 -23.85 -9.66 8.91
C ASP A 330 -22.89 -10.71 9.50
N TYR A 331 -22.56 -10.56 10.78
CA TYR A 331 -21.52 -11.34 11.44
C TYR A 331 -21.95 -11.79 12.83
N SER A 332 -21.65 -13.06 13.15
CA SER A 332 -21.98 -13.65 14.44
C SER A 332 -20.76 -14.38 15.00
N THR A 333 -20.48 -14.23 16.29
CA THR A 333 -19.42 -14.96 16.98
C THR A 333 -19.86 -15.38 18.38
N ALA A 334 -19.35 -16.53 18.83
CA ALA A 334 -19.65 -17.09 20.14
C ALA A 334 -18.43 -17.79 20.74
N ARG A 335 -18.36 -17.80 22.08
CA ARG A 335 -17.36 -18.55 22.88
C ARG A 335 -18.03 -19.17 24.10
N LEU A 336 -17.75 -20.44 24.33
CA LEU A 336 -18.04 -21.16 25.56
C LEU A 336 -16.70 -21.55 26.21
N LEU A 337 -16.53 -21.19 27.47
CA LEU A 337 -15.45 -21.66 28.34
C LEU A 337 -16.03 -22.55 29.44
N LEU A 338 -15.32 -23.62 29.78
CA LEU A 338 -15.57 -24.47 30.95
C LEU A 338 -14.24 -24.67 31.70
N ASP A 339 -14.20 -24.23 32.94
CA ASP A 339 -13.05 -24.37 33.84
C ASP A 339 -13.40 -25.44 34.89
N TRP A 340 -12.65 -26.55 34.90
CA TRP A 340 -12.93 -27.72 35.73
C TRP A 340 -11.71 -28.08 36.58
N GLU A 341 -11.91 -28.12 37.90
CA GLU A 341 -10.88 -28.37 38.90
C GLU A 341 -11.21 -29.67 39.66
N PRO A 342 -11.03 -30.86 39.05
CA PRO A 342 -11.36 -32.14 39.69
C PRO A 342 -10.60 -32.39 41.00
N THR A 343 -9.39 -31.85 41.14
CA THR A 343 -8.56 -31.87 42.36
C THR A 343 -7.73 -30.59 42.44
N ASP A 344 -7.20 -30.26 43.61
CA ASP A 344 -6.35 -29.05 43.83
C ASP A 344 -5.12 -29.00 42.89
N THR A 345 -4.64 -30.17 42.44
CA THR A 345 -3.47 -30.34 41.58
C THR A 345 -3.78 -30.55 40.09
N LEU A 346 -5.04 -30.72 39.69
CA LEU A 346 -5.43 -31.04 38.30
C LEU A 346 -6.51 -30.08 37.84
N ARG A 347 -6.20 -29.28 36.82
CA ARG A 347 -7.06 -28.22 36.28
C ARG A 347 -7.25 -28.42 34.78
N PHE A 348 -8.47 -28.25 34.29
CA PHE A 348 -8.81 -28.29 32.86
C PHE A 348 -9.52 -27.01 32.44
N GLU A 349 -9.09 -26.42 31.31
CA GLU A 349 -9.78 -25.32 30.64
C GLU A 349 -10.20 -25.82 29.25
N PHE A 350 -11.50 -25.88 28.99
CA PHE A 350 -12.07 -26.19 27.68
C PHE A 350 -12.63 -24.92 27.05
N ASN A 351 -12.20 -24.62 25.82
CA ASN A 351 -12.65 -23.47 25.05
C ASN A 351 -13.24 -23.95 23.72
N ALA A 352 -14.52 -23.64 23.50
CA ALA A 352 -15.20 -23.81 22.22
C ALA A 352 -15.56 -22.43 21.68
N ASN A 353 -14.94 -22.01 20.58
CA ASN A 353 -15.18 -20.70 19.97
C ASN A 353 -15.44 -20.81 18.46
N GLY A 354 -16.11 -19.82 17.90
CA GLY A 354 -16.39 -19.79 16.47
C GLY A 354 -17.04 -18.50 16.00
N TRP A 355 -17.15 -18.38 14.69
CA TRP A 355 -17.82 -17.28 14.02
C TRP A 355 -18.37 -17.66 12.65
N ILE A 356 -19.36 -16.90 12.19
CA ILE A 356 -19.99 -17.02 10.87
C ILE A 356 -20.09 -15.61 10.27
N ASP A 357 -19.68 -15.46 9.02
CA ASP A 357 -19.77 -14.22 8.27
C ASP A 357 -20.65 -14.40 7.02
N ARG A 358 -21.70 -13.56 6.94
CA ARG A 358 -22.68 -13.46 5.85
C ARG A 358 -22.70 -12.07 5.22
N SER A 359 -21.68 -11.27 5.51
CA SER A 359 -21.46 -9.92 4.99
C SER A 359 -21.25 -9.93 3.47
N GLU A 360 -21.36 -8.76 2.86
CA GLU A 360 -20.82 -8.53 1.52
C GLU A 360 -19.30 -8.29 1.58
N THR A 361 -18.61 -8.58 0.47
CA THR A 361 -17.23 -8.13 0.24
C THR A 361 -17.19 -6.64 -0.11
N GLN A 362 -15.99 -6.08 -0.07
CA GLN A 362 -15.75 -4.68 -0.40
C GLN A 362 -15.23 -4.61 -1.83
N ALA A 363 -15.89 -3.84 -2.69
CA ALA A 363 -15.37 -3.59 -4.05
C ALA A 363 -14.12 -2.71 -4.01
N ALA A 364 -13.22 -2.94 -4.97
CA ALA A 364 -12.04 -2.11 -5.18
C ALA A 364 -12.41 -0.68 -5.67
N GLN A 365 -11.44 0.23 -5.60
CA GLN A 365 -11.57 1.56 -6.21
C GLN A 365 -10.73 1.59 -7.48
N PHE A 366 -11.35 1.73 -8.66
CA PHE A 366 -10.63 1.87 -9.91
C PHE A 366 -9.75 3.14 -9.91
N VAL A 367 -8.43 2.99 -10.09
CA VAL A 367 -7.47 4.10 -10.07
C VAL A 367 -7.02 4.49 -11.48
N LYS A 368 -6.65 3.50 -12.30
CA LYS A 368 -6.27 3.65 -13.71
C LYS A 368 -6.29 2.29 -14.41
N TYR A 369 -6.50 2.30 -15.72
CA TYR A 369 -6.16 1.17 -16.58
C TYR A 369 -4.68 1.28 -17.00
N ALA A 370 -3.96 0.16 -16.99
CA ALA A 370 -2.54 0.09 -17.37
C ALA A 370 -2.21 -1.32 -17.89
N PRO A 371 -2.34 -1.58 -19.21
CA PRO A 371 -2.11 -2.91 -19.77
C PRO A 371 -0.61 -3.27 -19.76
N THR A 372 -0.30 -4.49 -19.30
CA THR A 372 1.08 -5.02 -19.23
C THR A 372 1.56 -5.69 -20.52
N VAL A 373 0.66 -5.90 -21.48
CA VAL A 373 0.96 -6.36 -22.84
C VAL A 373 0.30 -5.42 -23.84
N ALA A 374 0.93 -5.21 -25.01
CA ALA A 374 0.33 -4.40 -26.06
C ALA A 374 -0.99 -5.05 -26.53
N PRO A 375 -2.05 -4.27 -26.88
CA PRO A 375 -3.31 -4.82 -27.39
C PRO A 375 -3.15 -5.73 -28.62
N SER A 376 -2.07 -5.57 -29.37
CA SER A 376 -1.70 -6.41 -30.53
C SER A 376 -1.04 -7.76 -30.19
N ALA A 377 -0.80 -8.07 -28.90
CA ALA A 377 -0.02 -9.22 -28.47
C ALA A 377 -0.82 -10.52 -28.21
N GLY A 378 -2.13 -10.56 -28.53
CA GLY A 378 -2.93 -11.78 -28.51
C GLY A 378 -3.91 -11.97 -27.34
N GLY A 379 -4.07 -10.96 -26.47
CA GLY A 379 -5.15 -10.93 -25.48
C GLY A 379 -6.52 -10.59 -26.08
N TYR A 380 -7.61 -10.87 -25.34
CA TYR A 380 -8.96 -10.42 -25.72
C TYR A 380 -9.12 -8.94 -25.35
N THR A 381 -9.29 -8.07 -26.34
CA THR A 381 -9.32 -6.60 -26.19
C THR A 381 -10.73 -6.00 -26.15
N ASP A 382 -11.77 -6.83 -26.08
CA ASP A 382 -13.16 -6.44 -26.34
C ASP A 382 -13.71 -5.31 -25.44
N ILE A 383 -13.14 -5.14 -24.23
CA ILE A 383 -13.49 -4.06 -23.30
C ILE A 383 -12.33 -3.09 -23.01
N THR A 384 -11.22 -3.17 -23.74
CA THR A 384 -10.07 -2.26 -23.57
C THR A 384 -10.51 -0.79 -23.70
N ALA A 385 -11.32 -0.47 -24.70
CA ALA A 385 -11.86 0.89 -24.88
C ALA A 385 -12.81 1.31 -23.73
N GLU A 386 -13.51 0.37 -23.09
CA GLU A 386 -14.40 0.67 -21.95
C GLU A 386 -13.59 0.91 -20.67
N LEU A 387 -12.50 0.14 -20.45
CA LEU A 387 -11.56 0.33 -19.34
C LEU A 387 -10.70 1.59 -19.49
N GLU A 388 -10.32 1.96 -20.73
CA GLU A 388 -9.64 3.22 -21.04
C GLU A 388 -10.56 4.43 -20.85
N ALA A 389 -11.86 4.29 -21.14
CA ALA A 389 -12.87 5.32 -20.90
C ALA A 389 -13.43 5.35 -19.46
N ALA A 390 -13.08 4.38 -18.61
CA ALA A 390 -13.56 4.30 -17.24
C ALA A 390 -13.03 5.48 -16.41
N VAL A 391 -13.92 6.09 -15.62
CA VAL A 391 -13.57 7.27 -14.80
C VAL A 391 -13.00 6.80 -13.45
N PRO A 392 -11.75 7.16 -13.08
CA PRO A 392 -11.17 6.83 -11.79
C PRO A 392 -12.07 7.22 -10.62
N ALA A 393 -12.12 6.35 -9.61
CA ALA A 393 -12.86 6.60 -8.38
C ALA A 393 -12.32 7.88 -7.70
N PRO A 394 -13.19 8.85 -7.34
CA PRO A 394 -12.74 10.03 -6.61
C PRO A 394 -12.20 9.57 -5.25
N ASN A 395 -11.16 10.25 -4.76
CA ASN A 395 -10.52 9.96 -3.47
C ASN A 395 -11.46 10.23 -2.27
N ARG A 396 -12.43 9.34 -2.09
CA ARG A 396 -13.50 9.33 -1.09
C ARG A 396 -13.79 7.87 -0.78
N SER A 397 -13.49 7.41 0.43
CA SER A 397 -13.49 5.97 0.79
C SER A 397 -14.79 5.21 0.49
N ARG A 398 -15.94 5.91 0.40
CA ARG A 398 -17.26 5.31 0.14
C ARG A 398 -17.59 5.06 -1.33
N ILE A 399 -16.84 5.63 -2.27
CA ILE A 399 -17.17 5.56 -3.70
C ILE A 399 -16.32 4.49 -4.37
N ALA A 400 -16.98 3.51 -4.98
CA ALA A 400 -16.38 2.46 -5.80
C ALA A 400 -17.32 2.20 -6.98
N ASP A 401 -16.94 1.37 -7.94
CA ASP A 401 -17.90 0.66 -8.78
C ASP A 401 -17.67 -0.84 -8.66
N TRP A 402 -18.61 -1.61 -9.20
CA TRP A 402 -18.61 -3.07 -9.19
C TRP A 402 -19.63 -3.59 -10.21
N ASP A 403 -19.64 -4.89 -10.42
CA ASP A 403 -20.55 -5.59 -11.33
C ASP A 403 -22.05 -5.39 -11.03
N PRO A 404 -22.86 -4.91 -12.00
CA PRO A 404 -24.31 -4.82 -11.87
C PRO A 404 -24.96 -6.18 -11.59
N GLY A 405 -25.49 -6.35 -10.37
CA GLY A 405 -26.24 -7.54 -9.98
C GLY A 405 -25.40 -8.73 -9.50
N ALA A 406 -24.08 -8.59 -9.33
CA ALA A 406 -23.25 -9.62 -8.72
C ALA A 406 -23.63 -9.89 -7.24
N ASP A 407 -23.76 -11.18 -6.86
CA ASP A 407 -23.92 -11.57 -5.45
C ASP A 407 -22.56 -11.59 -4.76
N LEU A 408 -22.14 -10.42 -4.27
CA LEU A 408 -20.89 -10.21 -3.52
C LEU A 408 -21.00 -10.65 -2.04
N ARG A 409 -22.01 -11.44 -1.67
CA ARG A 409 -22.18 -11.97 -0.31
C ARG A 409 -21.29 -13.18 -0.07
N ARG A 410 -20.59 -13.18 1.07
CA ARG A 410 -19.75 -14.30 1.49
C ARG A 410 -20.49 -15.35 2.32
N ASP A 411 -19.90 -16.53 2.41
CA ASP A 411 -20.30 -17.65 3.26
C ASP A 411 -19.06 -18.21 3.95
N ASP A 412 -18.61 -17.49 4.99
CA ASP A 412 -17.39 -17.85 5.72
C ASP A 412 -17.77 -18.33 7.12
N SER A 413 -17.04 -19.33 7.62
CA SER A 413 -17.28 -19.90 8.95
C SER A 413 -15.99 -20.46 9.56
N PHE A 414 -15.88 -20.32 10.86
CA PHE A 414 -14.78 -20.85 11.66
C PHE A 414 -15.31 -21.45 12.96
N TYR A 415 -14.72 -22.56 13.38
CA TYR A 415 -14.89 -23.08 14.72
C TYR A 415 -13.62 -23.77 15.22
N GLN A 416 -13.36 -23.61 16.51
CA GLN A 416 -12.23 -24.18 17.21
C GLN A 416 -12.70 -24.80 18.54
N PHE A 417 -12.13 -25.96 18.84
CA PHE A 417 -12.24 -26.61 20.14
C PHE A 417 -10.82 -26.81 20.68
N SER A 418 -10.56 -26.36 21.89
CA SER A 418 -9.32 -26.63 22.60
C SER A 418 -9.57 -27.12 24.02
N LEU A 419 -8.62 -27.92 24.50
CA LEU A 419 -8.56 -28.41 25.87
C LEU A 419 -7.13 -28.20 26.38
N ARG A 420 -6.99 -27.37 27.41
CA ARG A 420 -5.79 -27.30 28.24
C ARG A 420 -6.01 -28.15 29.48
N GLY A 421 -4.99 -28.91 29.87
CA GLY A 421 -4.93 -29.63 31.14
C GLY A 421 -3.60 -29.36 31.81
N ASP A 422 -3.64 -28.85 33.04
CA ASP A 422 -2.47 -28.61 33.89
C ASP A 422 -2.50 -29.58 35.08
N LEU A 423 -1.40 -30.31 35.27
CA LEU A 423 -1.16 -31.21 36.39
C LEU A 423 0.07 -30.75 37.16
N ASP A 424 -0.12 -30.38 38.43
CA ASP A 424 0.99 -30.11 39.34
C ASP A 424 1.57 -31.44 39.82
N VAL A 425 2.77 -31.75 39.32
CA VAL A 425 3.51 -32.99 39.62
C VAL A 425 4.21 -32.87 40.98
N SER A 426 4.56 -31.64 41.37
CA SER A 426 4.98 -31.24 42.71
C SER A 426 4.80 -29.73 42.87
N ASP A 427 4.98 -29.20 44.09
CA ASP A 427 4.94 -27.77 44.41
C ASP A 427 5.86 -26.87 43.55
N ALA A 428 6.83 -27.48 42.83
CA ALA A 428 7.80 -26.78 41.99
C ALA A 428 7.75 -27.19 40.51
N VAL A 429 6.87 -28.11 40.09
CA VAL A 429 6.83 -28.65 38.71
C VAL A 429 5.40 -28.89 38.21
N THR A 430 5.03 -28.24 37.11
CA THR A 430 3.72 -28.41 36.43
C THR A 430 3.91 -29.01 35.04
N LEU A 431 3.03 -29.95 34.70
CA LEU A 431 2.87 -30.55 33.37
C LEU A 431 1.63 -29.95 32.69
N THR A 432 1.82 -29.26 31.58
CA THR A 432 0.75 -28.66 30.77
C THR A 432 0.58 -29.41 29.46
N SER A 433 -0.64 -29.86 29.15
CA SER A 433 -1.06 -30.35 27.83
C SER A 433 -2.02 -29.36 27.20
N ILE A 434 -1.84 -29.02 25.92
CA ILE A 434 -2.79 -28.21 25.14
C ILE A 434 -3.10 -28.95 23.84
N SER A 435 -4.35 -29.36 23.68
CA SER A 435 -4.89 -30.00 22.48
C SER A 435 -5.84 -29.03 21.78
N ALA A 436 -5.81 -28.94 20.44
CA ALA A 436 -6.78 -28.17 19.69
C ALA A 436 -7.12 -28.77 18.32
N TYR A 437 -8.38 -28.64 17.93
CA TYR A 437 -8.90 -28.85 16.59
C TYR A 437 -9.53 -27.54 16.10
N SER A 438 -9.21 -27.12 14.88
CA SER A 438 -9.81 -25.93 14.25
C SER A 438 -10.23 -26.23 12.83
N ARG A 439 -11.39 -25.70 12.41
CA ARG A 439 -11.81 -25.75 11.01
C ARG A 439 -12.29 -24.38 10.54
N PHE A 440 -11.84 -24.01 9.35
CA PHE A 440 -12.23 -22.82 8.61
C PHE A 440 -12.82 -23.23 7.26
N ARG A 441 -13.83 -22.51 6.79
CA ARG A 441 -14.34 -22.55 5.42
C ARG A 441 -14.67 -21.15 4.96
N GLN A 442 -14.40 -20.86 3.71
CA GLN A 442 -14.64 -19.56 3.08
C GLN A 442 -15.24 -19.77 1.69
N ARG A 443 -16.25 -18.96 1.37
CA ARG A 443 -16.70 -18.73 0.00
C ARG A 443 -16.92 -17.23 -0.14
N SER A 444 -15.90 -16.55 -0.62
CA SER A 444 -15.82 -15.09 -0.72
C SER A 444 -15.73 -14.65 -2.17
N PRO A 445 -16.85 -14.25 -2.81
CA PRO A 445 -16.84 -13.54 -4.10
C PRO A 445 -16.42 -12.08 -3.88
N SER A 446 -15.44 -11.58 -4.62
CA SER A 446 -14.89 -10.23 -4.52
C SER A 446 -14.71 -9.61 -5.90
N ASP A 447 -15.22 -8.41 -6.04
CA ASP A 447 -14.96 -7.52 -7.19
C ASP A 447 -13.63 -6.78 -6.93
N THR A 448 -12.68 -6.91 -7.86
CA THR A 448 -11.29 -6.45 -7.64
C THR A 448 -10.80 -5.43 -8.66
N ASP A 449 -11.57 -5.15 -9.72
CA ASP A 449 -11.24 -4.12 -10.70
C ASP A 449 -11.85 -2.75 -10.37
N GLY A 450 -12.98 -2.74 -9.65
CA GLY A 450 -13.65 -1.53 -9.21
C GLY A 450 -14.34 -0.76 -10.34
N VAL A 451 -14.67 -1.41 -11.46
CA VAL A 451 -15.40 -0.83 -12.61
C VAL A 451 -16.83 -1.39 -12.71
N PRO A 452 -17.74 -0.76 -13.46
CA PRO A 452 -19.11 -1.26 -13.63
C PRO A 452 -19.28 -2.30 -14.76
N GLN A 453 -18.17 -2.70 -15.41
CA GLN A 453 -18.12 -3.76 -16.42
C GLN A 453 -17.69 -5.08 -15.77
N ASN A 454 -18.26 -6.20 -16.20
CA ASN A 454 -17.88 -7.57 -15.81
C ASN A 454 -16.50 -7.95 -16.35
N ASN A 455 -15.48 -7.31 -15.81
CA ASN A 455 -14.10 -7.43 -16.25
C ASN A 455 -13.37 -8.53 -15.46
N PHE A 456 -13.38 -8.52 -14.12
CA PHE A 456 -12.73 -9.54 -13.30
C PHE A 456 -13.36 -9.70 -11.90
N LEU A 457 -14.18 -10.75 -11.76
CA LEU A 457 -14.72 -11.22 -10.49
C LEU A 457 -13.91 -12.42 -9.98
N LEU A 458 -13.48 -12.39 -8.71
CA LEU A 458 -12.78 -13.51 -8.08
C LEU A 458 -13.62 -14.13 -6.97
N THR A 459 -13.86 -15.44 -7.02
CA THR A 459 -14.44 -16.21 -5.90
C THR A 459 -13.40 -17.13 -5.29
N ILE A 460 -12.98 -16.83 -4.06
CA ILE A 460 -12.14 -17.73 -3.26
C ILE A 460 -13.04 -18.76 -2.57
N ASN A 461 -12.78 -20.04 -2.83
CA ASN A 461 -13.32 -21.16 -2.07
C ASN A 461 -12.17 -21.81 -1.33
N ALA A 462 -12.13 -21.69 0.00
CA ALA A 462 -11.03 -22.20 0.80
C ALA A 462 -11.54 -23.03 1.99
N ASP A 463 -10.81 -24.07 2.34
CA ASP A 463 -11.02 -24.88 3.53
C ASP A 463 -9.70 -25.15 4.25
N ILE A 464 -9.72 -25.08 5.58
CA ILE A 464 -8.56 -25.40 6.40
C ILE A 464 -9.03 -26.25 7.58
N GLU A 465 -8.33 -27.33 7.85
CA GLU A 465 -8.46 -28.16 9.04
C GLU A 465 -7.09 -28.31 9.71
N THR A 466 -7.03 -27.98 10.99
CA THR A 466 -5.81 -28.01 11.82
C THR A 466 -6.04 -28.86 13.04
N VAL A 467 -5.10 -29.77 13.32
CA VAL A 467 -4.95 -30.44 14.61
C VAL A 467 -3.60 -30.06 15.20
N SER A 468 -3.57 -29.62 16.46
CA SER A 468 -2.33 -29.34 17.18
C SER A 468 -2.32 -29.93 18.59
N GLN A 469 -1.17 -30.46 19.00
CA GLN A 469 -0.89 -30.91 20.35
C GLN A 469 0.41 -30.27 20.84
N GLU A 470 0.38 -29.67 22.02
CA GLU A 470 1.56 -29.21 22.73
C GLU A 470 1.63 -29.85 24.13
N LEU A 471 2.83 -30.19 24.58
CA LEU A 471 3.11 -30.68 25.92
C LEU A 471 4.28 -29.87 26.48
N ARG A 472 4.17 -29.41 27.72
CA ARG A 472 5.21 -28.66 28.44
C ARG A 472 5.39 -29.22 29.83
N LEU A 473 6.63 -29.28 30.28
CA LEU A 473 7.01 -29.50 31.67
C LEU A 473 7.82 -28.26 32.09
N ALA A 474 7.39 -27.57 33.14
CA ALA A 474 8.03 -26.36 33.63
C ALA A 474 8.19 -26.40 35.14
N GLY A 475 9.22 -25.75 35.67
CA GLY A 475 9.46 -25.73 37.09
C GLY A 475 10.64 -24.87 37.55
N THR A 476 10.93 -24.95 38.84
CA THR A 476 12.01 -24.19 39.51
C THR A 476 12.97 -25.13 40.24
N ALA A 477 14.25 -24.72 40.32
CA ALA A 477 15.32 -25.49 40.95
C ALA A 477 16.40 -24.54 41.49
N GLY A 478 16.17 -23.97 42.68
CA GLY A 478 17.02 -22.90 43.23
C GLY A 478 16.99 -21.66 42.31
N PRO A 479 18.14 -21.08 41.93
CA PRO A 479 18.22 -19.89 41.05
C PRO A 479 17.91 -20.18 39.57
N ILE A 480 17.43 -21.38 39.24
CA ILE A 480 17.09 -21.81 37.88
C ILE A 480 15.57 -21.93 37.76
N ARG A 481 14.98 -21.22 36.79
CA ARG A 481 13.63 -21.48 36.27
C ARG A 481 13.76 -22.12 34.89
N TRP A 482 13.03 -23.20 34.62
CA TRP A 482 13.21 -23.99 33.39
C TRP A 482 11.88 -24.44 32.77
N MET A 483 11.91 -24.64 31.46
CA MET A 483 10.82 -25.24 30.69
C MET A 483 11.38 -26.16 29.62
N LEU A 484 10.75 -27.31 29.42
CA LEU A 484 10.95 -28.21 28.29
C LEU A 484 9.58 -28.52 27.66
N GLY A 485 9.48 -28.50 26.34
CA GLY A 485 8.23 -28.78 25.64
C GLY A 485 8.39 -29.39 24.25
N GLY A 486 7.30 -29.98 23.78
CA GLY A 486 7.18 -30.56 22.45
C GLY A 486 5.86 -30.15 21.81
N ASN A 487 5.89 -29.91 20.50
CA ASN A 487 4.72 -29.51 19.71
C ASN A 487 4.60 -30.39 18.46
N TYR A 488 3.37 -30.78 18.12
CA TYR A 488 3.01 -31.43 16.87
C TYR A 488 1.80 -30.74 16.26
N SER A 489 1.85 -30.44 14.97
CA SER A 489 0.66 -30.05 14.19
C SER A 489 0.53 -30.82 12.88
N HIS A 490 -0.72 -30.99 12.46
CA HIS A 490 -1.08 -31.48 11.14
C HIS A 490 -2.19 -30.59 10.56
N ASP A 491 -1.89 -29.98 9.42
CA ASP A 491 -2.81 -29.06 8.74
C ASP A 491 -3.10 -29.58 7.34
N THR A 492 -4.37 -29.54 6.94
CA THR A 492 -4.80 -29.76 5.56
C THR A 492 -5.52 -28.52 5.06
N THR A 493 -5.15 -28.04 3.88
CA THR A 493 -5.68 -26.79 3.31
C THR A 493 -6.10 -27.00 1.87
N GLY A 494 -7.14 -26.30 1.45
CA GLY A 494 -7.54 -26.06 0.07
C GLY A 494 -7.79 -24.57 -0.14
N ASP A 495 -7.34 -24.04 -1.27
CA ASP A 495 -7.51 -22.66 -1.73
C ASP A 495 -7.72 -22.70 -3.25
N ASP A 496 -9.00 -22.79 -3.64
CA ASP A 496 -9.44 -22.80 -5.04
C ASP A 496 -9.97 -21.39 -5.41
N GLN A 497 -9.15 -20.64 -6.15
CA GLN A 497 -9.46 -19.27 -6.56
C GLN A 497 -10.06 -19.29 -7.97
N ARG A 498 -11.38 -19.18 -8.05
CA ARG A 498 -12.11 -19.07 -9.32
C ARG A 498 -12.08 -17.62 -9.80
N GLY A 499 -11.44 -17.35 -10.94
CA GLY A 499 -11.56 -16.06 -11.63
C GLY A 499 -12.57 -16.18 -12.77
N ASP A 500 -13.47 -15.22 -12.90
CA ASP A 500 -14.41 -15.04 -14.01
C ASP A 500 -14.16 -13.66 -14.64
N TYR A 501 -14.03 -13.58 -15.96
CA TYR A 501 -13.61 -12.37 -16.69
C TYR A 501 -14.02 -12.38 -18.17
N ILE A 502 -14.25 -11.20 -18.76
CA ILE A 502 -14.54 -11.10 -20.20
C ILE A 502 -13.34 -10.68 -21.06
N ALA A 503 -12.32 -10.04 -20.48
CA ALA A 503 -11.05 -9.73 -21.15
C ALA A 503 -9.86 -10.34 -20.40
N SER A 504 -8.82 -10.70 -21.14
CA SER A 504 -7.60 -11.27 -20.56
C SER A 504 -6.40 -11.06 -21.49
N ASN A 505 -5.26 -10.76 -20.89
CA ASN A 505 -3.94 -10.77 -21.53
C ASN A 505 -3.49 -12.19 -21.94
N SER A 506 -4.17 -13.23 -21.46
CA SER A 506 -3.74 -14.64 -21.58
C SER A 506 -4.43 -15.40 -22.73
N GLY A 507 -4.95 -14.71 -23.73
CA GLY A 507 -5.69 -15.33 -24.85
C GLY A 507 -4.87 -16.36 -25.64
N VAL A 508 -5.52 -17.43 -26.12
CA VAL A 508 -4.86 -18.55 -26.83
C VAL A 508 -5.60 -18.91 -28.13
N GLY A 509 -5.13 -18.35 -29.24
CA GLY A 509 -5.69 -18.63 -30.56
C GLY A 509 -7.18 -18.27 -30.67
N PRO A 510 -7.97 -18.96 -31.51
CA PRO A 510 -9.40 -18.66 -31.66
C PRO A 510 -10.26 -19.12 -30.47
N PHE A 511 -9.66 -19.76 -29.45
CA PHE A 511 -10.37 -20.35 -28.32
C PHE A 511 -10.52 -19.31 -27.22
N ARG A 512 -11.64 -18.58 -27.22
CA ARG A 512 -11.99 -17.70 -26.11
C ARG A 512 -12.31 -18.53 -24.85
N TYR A 513 -11.73 -18.12 -23.74
CA TYR A 513 -12.06 -18.62 -22.40
C TYR A 513 -12.18 -17.44 -21.44
N THR A 514 -13.13 -17.55 -20.50
CA THR A 514 -13.63 -16.43 -19.66
C THR A 514 -13.64 -16.76 -18.17
N SER A 515 -13.05 -17.89 -17.78
CA SER A 515 -12.92 -18.26 -16.37
C SER A 515 -11.81 -19.29 -16.16
N PHE A 516 -11.24 -19.33 -14.96
CA PHE A 516 -10.27 -20.34 -14.50
C PHE A 516 -10.50 -20.70 -13.03
N ILE A 517 -9.91 -21.79 -12.56
CA ILE A 517 -9.66 -22.04 -11.14
C ILE A 517 -8.16 -22.22 -10.91
N ASN A 518 -7.58 -21.46 -9.99
CA ASN A 518 -6.23 -21.72 -9.47
C ASN A 518 -6.38 -22.61 -8.24
N SER A 519 -5.95 -23.86 -8.32
CA SER A 519 -6.09 -24.82 -7.24
C SER A 519 -4.78 -24.97 -6.46
N ASN A 520 -4.86 -24.83 -5.13
CA ASN A 520 -3.75 -25.04 -4.21
C ASN A 520 -4.21 -25.86 -3.00
N HIS A 521 -3.83 -27.15 -2.97
CA HIS A 521 -4.05 -28.03 -1.82
C HIS A 521 -2.73 -28.37 -1.14
N GLN A 522 -2.63 -28.14 0.16
CA GLN A 522 -1.43 -28.45 0.94
C GLN A 522 -1.73 -29.37 2.13
N LYS A 523 -0.75 -30.21 2.46
CA LYS A 523 -0.71 -31.04 3.67
C LYS A 523 0.57 -30.76 4.41
N ILE A 524 0.45 -30.02 5.52
CA ILE A 524 1.56 -29.55 6.33
C ILE A 524 1.64 -30.41 7.58
N THR A 525 2.84 -30.73 8.02
CA THR A 525 3.09 -31.44 9.27
C THR A 525 4.32 -30.85 9.92
N THR A 526 4.16 -30.39 11.15
CA THR A 526 5.21 -29.73 11.91
C THR A 526 5.46 -30.49 13.20
N LYS A 527 6.74 -30.68 13.54
CA LYS A 527 7.21 -31.28 14.78
C LYS A 527 8.25 -30.35 15.38
N ALA A 528 8.16 -30.09 16.67
CA ALA A 528 9.16 -29.28 17.35
C ALA A 528 9.43 -29.76 18.77
N VAL A 529 10.65 -29.47 19.22
CA VAL A 529 11.07 -29.59 20.62
C VAL A 529 11.71 -28.26 21.00
N PHE A 530 11.33 -27.73 22.16
CA PHE A 530 11.76 -26.42 22.64
C PHE A 530 12.05 -26.44 24.14
N GLY A 531 12.81 -25.46 24.60
CA GLY A 531 13.02 -25.24 26.02
C GLY A 531 13.57 -23.86 26.33
N SER A 532 13.47 -23.47 27.60
CA SER A 532 14.08 -22.27 28.15
C SER A 532 14.70 -22.54 29.52
N LEU A 533 15.73 -21.75 29.81
CA LEU A 533 16.47 -21.71 31.06
C LEU A 533 16.68 -20.25 31.43
N ASP A 534 16.15 -19.84 32.57
CA ASP A 534 16.40 -18.55 33.18
C ASP A 534 17.24 -18.78 34.44
N TYR A 535 18.39 -18.11 34.50
CA TYR A 535 19.35 -18.24 35.58
C TYR A 535 19.56 -16.89 36.26
N GLU A 536 19.28 -16.86 37.56
CA GLU A 536 19.50 -15.70 38.42
C GLU A 536 20.98 -15.64 38.79
N LEU A 537 21.74 -14.84 38.02
CA LEU A 537 23.16 -14.59 38.24
C LEU A 537 23.40 -13.83 39.55
N THR A 538 22.44 -12.96 39.91
CA THR A 538 22.32 -12.23 41.19
C THR A 538 20.84 -11.87 41.37
N ASP A 539 20.45 -11.41 42.56
CA ASP A 539 19.10 -10.87 42.88
C ASP A 539 18.60 -9.75 41.94
N ARG A 540 19.49 -9.18 41.11
CA ARG A 540 19.19 -8.09 40.17
C ARG A 540 19.52 -8.41 38.72
N VAL A 541 20.16 -9.53 38.42
CA VAL A 541 20.62 -9.87 37.06
C VAL A 541 20.20 -11.28 36.70
N THR A 542 19.43 -11.42 35.64
CA THR A 542 18.97 -12.71 35.11
C THR A 542 19.50 -12.89 33.69
N ALA A 543 20.13 -14.03 33.43
CA ALA A 543 20.42 -14.50 32.07
C ALA A 543 19.33 -15.47 31.63
N GLN A 544 18.80 -15.29 30.42
CA GLN A 544 17.79 -16.17 29.84
C GLN A 544 18.32 -16.75 28.52
N VAL A 545 18.18 -18.06 28.35
CA VAL A 545 18.45 -18.76 27.09
C VAL A 545 17.23 -19.61 26.73
N SER A 546 16.80 -19.55 25.47
CA SER A 546 15.77 -20.47 24.94
C SER A 546 16.13 -20.92 23.53
N ALA A 547 15.71 -22.13 23.18
CA ALA A 547 15.94 -22.72 21.87
C ALA A 547 14.76 -23.61 21.46
N ARG A 548 14.52 -23.70 20.15
CA ARG A 548 13.53 -24.56 19.53
C ARG A 548 14.10 -25.15 18.24
N TYR A 549 14.08 -26.47 18.13
CA TYR A 549 14.24 -27.17 16.86
C TYR A 549 12.85 -27.45 16.27
N SER A 550 12.66 -27.14 14.99
CA SER A 550 11.43 -27.47 14.26
C SER A 550 11.78 -28.21 12.95
N ASP A 551 11.09 -29.34 12.69
CA ASP A 551 11.07 -30.07 11.42
C ASP A 551 9.66 -29.88 10.82
N GLN A 552 9.59 -29.33 9.61
CA GLN A 552 8.34 -29.12 8.89
C GLN A 552 8.40 -29.81 7.53
N ARG A 553 7.30 -30.48 7.17
CA ARG A 553 7.08 -31.01 5.83
C ARG A 553 5.75 -30.50 5.28
N ASN A 554 5.84 -29.79 4.17
CA ASN A 554 4.70 -29.39 3.35
C ASN A 554 4.65 -30.27 2.09
N ARG A 555 3.47 -30.74 1.70
CA ARG A 555 3.20 -31.40 0.42
C ARG A 555 2.12 -30.62 -0.30
N PHE A 556 2.40 -30.21 -1.53
CA PHE A 556 1.54 -29.40 -2.38
C PHE A 556 1.03 -30.24 -3.55
N SER A 557 -0.23 -30.06 -3.88
CA SER A 557 -0.90 -30.53 -5.10
C SER A 557 -1.74 -29.38 -5.63
N GLY A 558 -1.55 -29.01 -6.89
CA GLY A 558 -2.26 -27.88 -7.49
C GLY A 558 -2.01 -27.74 -8.98
N CYS A 559 -2.79 -26.88 -9.64
CA CYS A 559 -2.64 -26.52 -11.06
C CYS A 559 -3.57 -25.36 -11.42
N LEU A 560 -3.43 -24.86 -12.65
CA LEU A 560 -4.49 -24.12 -13.34
C LEU A 560 -5.54 -25.13 -13.84
N LEU A 561 -6.79 -25.03 -13.38
CA LEU A 561 -7.93 -25.87 -13.75
C LEU A 561 -8.88 -25.14 -14.71
N ASP A 562 -9.41 -25.89 -15.67
CA ASP A 562 -10.64 -25.56 -16.39
C ASP A 562 -11.85 -25.62 -15.45
N VAL A 563 -12.84 -24.73 -15.61
CA VAL A 563 -14.00 -24.66 -14.68
C VAL A 563 -15.06 -25.74 -14.91
N GLY A 564 -14.88 -26.61 -15.91
CA GLY A 564 -15.85 -27.62 -16.35
C GLY A 564 -16.61 -27.23 -17.63
N ASP A 565 -16.32 -26.08 -18.23
CA ASP A 565 -16.89 -25.66 -19.52
C ASP A 565 -16.05 -26.14 -20.73
N GLY A 566 -14.81 -26.55 -20.49
CA GLY A 566 -13.87 -27.02 -21.51
C GLY A 566 -13.24 -25.91 -22.35
N LEU A 567 -13.49 -24.62 -22.08
CA LEU A 567 -12.94 -23.52 -22.87
C LEU A 567 -11.42 -23.40 -22.67
N ILE A 568 -10.95 -23.48 -21.42
CA ILE A 568 -9.52 -23.55 -21.10
C ILE A 568 -8.94 -24.87 -21.62
N SER A 569 -9.63 -25.99 -21.39
CA SER A 569 -9.16 -27.30 -21.85
C SER A 569 -8.93 -27.33 -23.36
N ASN A 570 -9.84 -26.75 -24.16
CA ASN A 570 -9.68 -26.65 -25.61
C ASN A 570 -8.52 -25.72 -26.01
N ALA A 571 -8.44 -24.53 -25.42
CA ALA A 571 -7.38 -23.56 -25.66
C ALA A 571 -5.97 -24.15 -25.41
N PHE A 572 -5.78 -24.78 -24.25
CA PHE A 572 -4.49 -25.37 -23.86
C PHE A 572 -4.20 -26.69 -24.59
N SER A 573 -5.23 -27.45 -24.99
CA SER A 573 -5.06 -28.58 -25.92
C SER A 573 -4.56 -28.11 -27.29
N PHE A 574 -5.09 -27.01 -27.83
CA PHE A 574 -4.60 -26.43 -29.07
C PHE A 574 -3.14 -25.98 -28.95
N LEU A 575 -2.79 -25.27 -27.87
CA LEU A 575 -1.41 -24.84 -27.61
C LEU A 575 -0.45 -26.04 -27.47
N SER A 576 -0.89 -27.10 -26.80
CA SER A 576 -0.16 -28.38 -26.72
C SER A 576 0.09 -28.99 -28.10
N ASN A 577 -0.96 -29.15 -28.91
CA ASN A 577 -0.86 -29.73 -30.25
C ASN A 577 -0.04 -28.86 -31.22
N LEU A 578 -0.15 -27.54 -31.13
CA LEU A 578 0.64 -26.59 -31.92
C LEU A 578 2.13 -26.73 -31.62
N SER A 579 2.52 -26.84 -30.34
CA SER A 579 3.92 -27.07 -29.93
C SER A 579 4.49 -28.41 -30.42
N ARG A 580 3.62 -29.32 -30.87
CA ARG A 580 3.94 -30.66 -31.36
C ARG A 580 3.83 -30.80 -32.88
N ASN A 581 3.60 -29.69 -33.60
CA ASN A 581 3.26 -29.69 -35.03
C ASN A 581 2.08 -30.64 -35.37
N PHE A 582 1.15 -30.84 -34.42
CA PHE A 582 0.00 -31.75 -34.51
C PHE A 582 0.35 -33.25 -34.72
N ASP A 583 1.60 -33.65 -34.44
CA ASP A 583 2.15 -35.00 -34.69
C ASP A 583 2.39 -35.79 -33.36
N PRO A 584 2.27 -37.14 -33.32
CA PRO A 584 1.11 -37.76 -32.67
C PRO A 584 1.45 -38.41 -31.31
N PRO A 585 0.45 -38.76 -30.48
CA PRO A 585 -0.99 -38.53 -30.65
C PRO A 585 -1.39 -37.12 -30.20
N THR A 586 -2.47 -36.57 -30.78
CA THR A 586 -3.05 -35.29 -30.35
C THR A 586 -3.48 -35.33 -28.88
N VAL A 587 -3.20 -34.24 -28.15
CA VAL A 587 -3.65 -34.06 -26.77
C VAL A 587 -5.05 -33.44 -26.77
N ALA A 588 -5.95 -34.00 -25.98
CA ALA A 588 -7.24 -33.42 -25.65
C ALA A 588 -7.42 -33.45 -24.13
N LEU A 589 -7.51 -32.27 -23.52
CA LEU A 589 -7.90 -32.09 -22.13
C LEU A 589 -9.43 -32.19 -22.03
N ALA A 590 -9.91 -32.93 -21.03
CA ALA A 590 -11.33 -32.95 -20.70
C ALA A 590 -11.74 -31.64 -19.99
N PRO A 591 -13.01 -31.22 -20.07
CA PRO A 591 -13.54 -30.17 -19.18
C PRO A 591 -13.26 -30.51 -17.71
N GLY A 592 -12.84 -29.52 -16.92
CA GLY A 592 -12.44 -29.70 -15.52
C GLY A 592 -11.04 -30.31 -15.31
N ALA A 593 -10.24 -30.52 -16.36
CA ALA A 593 -8.86 -31.00 -16.22
C ALA A 593 -7.87 -29.87 -15.92
N CYS A 594 -6.69 -30.23 -15.39
CA CYS A 594 -5.55 -29.31 -15.29
C CYS A 594 -5.05 -28.90 -16.69
N ALA A 595 -4.88 -27.59 -16.88
CA ALA A 595 -4.37 -26.95 -18.09
C ALA A 595 -2.90 -26.53 -17.99
N THR A 596 -2.27 -26.64 -16.81
CA THR A 596 -0.83 -26.47 -16.64
C THR A 596 -0.05 -27.40 -17.59
N LEU A 597 1.00 -26.87 -18.21
CA LEU A 597 1.81 -27.48 -19.27
C LEU A 597 3.21 -27.82 -18.75
N GLY A 598 3.84 -28.84 -19.33
CA GLY A 598 5.24 -29.19 -19.05
C GLY A 598 6.22 -28.10 -19.48
N GLU A 599 7.41 -28.12 -18.86
CA GLU A 599 8.42 -27.07 -19.00
C GLU A 599 8.97 -26.84 -20.41
N VAL A 600 9.35 -25.59 -20.67
CA VAL A 600 9.85 -25.11 -21.96
C VAL A 600 11.37 -25.25 -22.07
N GLY A 601 11.83 -26.45 -22.43
CA GLY A 601 13.17 -26.67 -22.96
C GLY A 601 13.21 -26.43 -24.48
N TYR A 602 14.39 -26.13 -25.03
CA TYR A 602 14.60 -26.10 -26.48
C TYR A 602 14.24 -27.46 -27.10
N GLY A 603 13.07 -27.56 -27.72
CA GLY A 603 12.57 -28.77 -28.37
C GLY A 603 11.70 -29.70 -27.50
N THR A 604 11.30 -29.30 -26.28
CA THR A 604 10.29 -30.06 -25.52
C THR A 604 8.88 -29.50 -25.80
N PRO A 605 7.90 -30.35 -26.17
CA PRO A 605 6.54 -29.91 -26.39
C PRO A 605 5.80 -29.62 -25.08
N PHE A 606 4.79 -28.74 -25.16
CA PHE A 606 3.89 -28.42 -24.05
C PHE A 606 2.94 -29.59 -23.76
N ILE A 607 3.40 -30.59 -23.01
CA ILE A 607 2.57 -31.73 -22.59
C ILE A 607 1.83 -31.33 -21.31
N PRO A 608 0.48 -31.34 -21.25
CA PRO A 608 -0.26 -31.02 -20.03
C PRO A 608 0.07 -31.97 -18.88
N VAL A 609 0.14 -31.44 -17.66
CA VAL A 609 0.40 -32.22 -16.44
C VAL A 609 -0.91 -32.48 -15.68
N PRO A 610 -1.19 -33.72 -15.23
CA PRO A 610 -2.45 -34.04 -14.53
C PRO A 610 -2.64 -33.32 -13.20
N SER A 611 -1.55 -33.01 -12.50
CA SER A 611 -1.44 -32.11 -11.35
C SER A 611 0.03 -31.75 -11.15
N VAL A 612 0.33 -30.64 -10.48
CA VAL A 612 1.69 -30.32 -10.02
C VAL A 612 1.86 -30.79 -8.58
N GLU A 613 2.53 -31.93 -8.40
CA GLU A 613 2.87 -32.46 -7.09
C GLU A 613 4.27 -31.98 -6.66
N LYS A 614 4.38 -31.30 -5.52
CA LYS A 614 5.65 -30.87 -4.93
C LYS A 614 5.69 -31.15 -3.43
N SER A 615 6.89 -31.17 -2.85
CA SER A 615 7.04 -31.21 -1.39
C SER A 615 8.22 -30.37 -0.97
N LEU A 616 7.99 -29.50 0.01
CA LEU A 616 9.00 -28.73 0.70
C LEU A 616 9.26 -29.38 2.05
N LYS A 617 10.52 -29.67 2.38
CA LYS A 617 10.93 -30.13 3.71
C LYS A 617 11.99 -29.18 4.24
N GLU A 618 11.76 -28.67 5.45
CA GLU A 618 12.62 -27.66 6.07
C GLU A 618 12.82 -28.00 7.54
N ASP A 619 13.99 -27.61 8.06
CA ASP A 619 14.25 -27.61 9.49
C ASP A 619 15.01 -26.36 9.91
N ASN A 620 14.84 -25.96 11.17
CA ASN A 620 15.47 -24.76 11.73
C ASN A 620 15.70 -24.89 13.23
N ILE A 621 16.66 -24.09 13.71
CA ILE A 621 16.94 -23.88 15.14
C ILE A 621 16.75 -22.40 15.45
N SER A 622 15.56 -22.06 15.93
CA SER A 622 15.26 -20.76 16.55
C SER A 622 15.90 -20.70 17.94
N TRP A 623 16.45 -19.56 18.33
CA TRP A 623 17.02 -19.37 19.67
C TRP A 623 16.97 -17.92 20.13
N ARG A 624 16.99 -17.69 21.44
CA ARG A 624 17.10 -16.36 22.07
C ARG A 624 18.05 -16.43 23.25
N ALA A 625 18.96 -15.47 23.34
CA ALA A 625 19.74 -15.18 24.53
C ALA A 625 19.42 -13.76 25.00
N SER A 626 19.15 -13.56 26.29
CA SER A 626 18.84 -12.28 26.90
C SER A 626 19.63 -12.07 28.19
N LEU A 627 20.06 -10.85 28.44
CA LEU A 627 20.58 -10.40 29.73
C LEU A 627 19.68 -9.29 30.26
N ASN A 628 19.20 -9.47 31.48
CA ASN A 628 18.18 -8.64 32.12
C ASN A 628 18.78 -8.09 33.41
N TRP A 629 18.71 -6.77 33.61
CA TRP A 629 19.16 -6.10 34.82
C TRP A 629 18.03 -5.26 35.42
N LYS A 630 17.71 -5.49 36.69
CA LYS A 630 16.77 -4.68 37.48
C LYS A 630 17.55 -3.81 38.48
N PRO A 631 17.82 -2.52 38.19
CA PRO A 631 18.48 -1.63 39.15
C PRO A 631 17.68 -1.47 40.46
N ASN A 632 16.36 -1.53 40.36
CA ASN A 632 15.37 -1.48 41.43
C ASN A 632 14.09 -2.26 40.98
N PRO A 633 13.07 -2.48 41.84
CA PRO A 633 11.86 -3.26 41.49
C PRO A 633 10.94 -2.65 40.40
N ASP A 634 11.14 -1.38 40.05
CA ASP A 634 10.31 -0.59 39.13
C ASP A 634 11.00 -0.32 37.77
N SER A 635 12.25 -0.75 37.62
CA SER A 635 13.09 -0.52 36.44
C SER A 635 13.69 -1.83 35.92
N LEU A 636 13.53 -2.08 34.62
CA LEU A 636 14.19 -3.16 33.90
C LEU A 636 14.99 -2.58 32.71
N LEU A 637 16.26 -2.95 32.61
CA LEU A 637 17.09 -2.78 31.41
C LEU A 637 17.37 -4.17 30.85
N TYR A 638 17.24 -4.35 29.53
CA TYR A 638 17.46 -5.64 28.90
C TYR A 638 18.16 -5.51 27.55
N ALA A 639 18.93 -6.54 27.19
CA ALA A 639 19.48 -6.70 25.85
C ALA A 639 19.33 -8.17 25.42
N ASN A 640 18.81 -8.40 24.22
CA ASN A 640 18.61 -9.75 23.69
C ASN A 640 19.09 -9.88 22.25
N VAL A 641 19.48 -11.12 21.90
CA VAL A 641 19.74 -11.56 20.54
C VAL A 641 18.83 -12.74 20.26
N THR A 642 18.01 -12.65 19.22
CA THR A 642 17.03 -13.67 18.83
C THR A 642 17.26 -14.09 17.39
N ARG A 643 17.36 -15.39 17.11
CA ARG A 643 17.22 -15.95 15.77
C ARG A 643 15.83 -16.56 15.61
N GLY A 644 15.07 -16.07 14.64
CA GLY A 644 13.75 -16.57 14.26
C GLY A 644 13.66 -16.91 12.78
N TYR A 645 12.58 -17.56 12.41
CA TYR A 645 12.30 -18.02 11.04
C TYR A 645 10.81 -17.81 10.73
N LYS A 646 10.46 -17.88 9.44
CA LYS A 646 9.08 -18.13 8.96
C LYS A 646 9.20 -19.21 7.90
N ALA A 647 8.34 -20.22 7.97
CA ALA A 647 8.38 -21.35 7.05
C ALA A 647 8.15 -20.93 5.58
N GLY A 648 8.65 -21.74 4.66
CA GLY A 648 8.36 -21.62 3.24
C GLY A 648 6.87 -21.76 2.91
N SER A 649 6.48 -21.33 1.72
CA SER A 649 5.08 -21.29 1.29
C SER A 649 4.97 -21.54 -0.22
N PHE A 650 3.89 -22.21 -0.64
CA PHE A 650 3.57 -22.44 -2.05
C PHE A 650 2.66 -21.31 -2.57
N PRO A 651 2.92 -20.76 -3.76
CA PRO A 651 2.11 -19.69 -4.33
C PRO A 651 0.76 -20.22 -4.87
N THR A 652 -0.34 -19.50 -4.62
CA THR A 652 -1.61 -19.72 -5.35
C THR A 652 -1.64 -18.79 -6.56
N VAL A 653 -1.35 -19.34 -7.75
CA VAL A 653 -1.18 -18.58 -9.00
C VAL A 653 -1.77 -19.33 -10.19
N PRO A 654 -2.22 -18.64 -11.27
CA PRO A 654 -2.55 -19.25 -12.56
C PRO A 654 -1.29 -19.70 -13.29
N GLY A 655 -0.62 -20.71 -12.73
CA GLY A 655 0.64 -21.25 -13.24
C GLY A 655 0.45 -22.07 -14.51
N LEU A 656 1.06 -21.58 -15.59
CA LEU A 656 1.22 -22.27 -16.86
C LEU A 656 2.20 -23.44 -16.78
N PHE A 657 3.22 -23.35 -15.91
CA PHE A 657 4.32 -24.32 -15.82
C PHE A 657 4.57 -24.76 -14.38
N PRO A 658 4.99 -26.03 -14.12
CA PRO A 658 5.32 -26.54 -12.80
C PRO A 658 6.29 -25.68 -11.99
N SER A 659 7.27 -25.01 -12.62
CA SER A 659 8.22 -24.11 -11.95
C SER A 659 7.57 -22.88 -11.31
N GLN A 660 6.42 -22.43 -11.82
CA GLN A 660 5.70 -21.28 -11.26
C GLN A 660 5.00 -21.62 -9.94
N PHE A 661 4.84 -22.91 -9.64
CA PHE A 661 4.40 -23.43 -8.35
C PHE A 661 5.58 -23.84 -7.45
N ASP A 662 6.83 -23.49 -7.79
CA ASP A 662 7.94 -23.75 -6.86
C ASP A 662 7.76 -22.94 -5.56
N PRO A 663 8.02 -23.55 -4.40
CA PRO A 663 7.85 -22.89 -3.13
C PRO A 663 8.98 -21.89 -2.89
N VAL A 664 8.68 -20.82 -2.17
CA VAL A 664 9.73 -20.08 -1.47
C VAL A 664 10.16 -20.85 -0.21
N THR A 665 11.45 -20.86 0.07
CA THR A 665 12.06 -21.48 1.26
C THR A 665 11.95 -20.56 2.48
N GLN A 666 12.23 -21.10 3.68
CA GLN A 666 12.13 -20.39 4.95
C GLN A 666 12.99 -19.13 4.98
N GLU A 667 12.38 -17.98 5.31
CA GLU A 667 13.16 -16.79 5.66
C GLU A 667 13.73 -16.93 7.07
N SER A 668 14.91 -16.34 7.31
CA SER A 668 15.48 -16.26 8.66
C SER A 668 15.86 -14.84 9.05
N VAL A 669 15.70 -14.53 10.33
CA VAL A 669 16.02 -13.22 10.89
C VAL A 669 16.92 -13.37 12.11
N LEU A 670 18.03 -12.63 12.12
CA LEU A 670 18.86 -12.43 13.30
C LEU A 670 18.60 -11.02 13.84
N ALA A 671 17.91 -10.98 14.98
CA ALA A 671 17.45 -9.77 15.64
C ALA A 671 18.32 -9.43 16.84
N TYR A 672 18.78 -8.18 16.90
CA TYR A 672 19.39 -7.56 18.07
C TYR A 672 18.41 -6.53 18.64
N GLU A 673 18.11 -6.59 19.93
CA GLU A 673 17.25 -5.62 20.63
C GLU A 673 17.89 -5.22 21.96
N ALA A 674 17.84 -3.93 22.29
CA ALA A 674 18.14 -3.42 23.63
C ALA A 674 17.05 -2.42 24.04
N GLY A 675 16.60 -2.50 25.28
CA GLY A 675 15.45 -1.73 25.73
C GLY A 675 15.38 -1.52 27.24
N PHE A 676 14.39 -0.73 27.63
CA PHE A 676 14.12 -0.35 29.02
C PHE A 676 12.62 -0.35 29.31
N LYS A 677 12.29 -0.60 30.57
CA LYS A 677 10.97 -0.37 31.17
C LYS A 677 11.20 0.36 32.48
N LEU A 678 10.51 1.47 32.69
CA LEU A 678 10.67 2.34 33.87
C LEU A 678 9.28 2.71 34.39
N SER A 679 9.03 2.43 35.67
CA SER A 679 7.88 2.98 36.40
C SER A 679 8.38 4.12 37.29
N LEU A 680 7.83 5.30 37.09
CA LEU A 680 8.26 6.57 37.69
C LEU A 680 7.06 7.26 38.35
N LEU A 681 7.34 8.24 39.21
CA LEU A 681 6.32 9.07 39.88
C LEU A 681 5.27 8.22 40.61
N ASP A 682 5.70 7.37 41.54
CA ASP A 682 4.83 6.45 42.30
C ASP A 682 3.93 5.56 41.41
N ARG A 683 4.52 5.07 40.30
CA ARG A 683 3.84 4.27 39.26
C ARG A 683 2.74 5.03 38.49
N ARG A 684 2.75 6.36 38.49
CA ARG A 684 1.88 7.21 37.64
C ARG A 684 2.40 7.39 36.21
N LEU A 685 3.70 7.19 35.97
CA LEU A 685 4.31 7.27 34.64
C LEU A 685 5.06 5.97 34.33
N GLN A 686 4.64 5.28 33.26
CA GLN A 686 5.30 4.09 32.75
C GLN A 686 5.91 4.42 31.37
N LEU A 687 7.23 4.25 31.26
CA LEU A 687 7.97 4.40 30.01
C LEU A 687 8.50 3.04 29.57
N THR A 688 8.29 2.67 28.32
CA THR A 688 8.90 1.48 27.71
C THR A 688 9.50 1.87 26.38
N GLY A 689 10.76 1.53 26.14
CA GLY A 689 11.45 1.87 24.89
C GLY A 689 12.42 0.79 24.47
N ALA A 690 12.58 0.62 23.15
CA ALA A 690 13.49 -0.36 22.57
C ALA A 690 14.12 0.15 21.28
N GLY A 691 15.43 -0.07 21.12
CA GLY A 691 16.15 0.05 19.87
C GLY A 691 16.43 -1.33 19.29
N PHE A 692 16.23 -1.51 17.98
CA PHE A 692 16.36 -2.82 17.34
C PHE A 692 17.05 -2.76 15.98
N TYR A 693 17.80 -3.81 15.66
CA TYR A 693 18.45 -4.01 14.36
C TYR A 693 18.39 -5.48 13.95
N TYR A 694 17.74 -5.75 12.82
CA TYR A 694 17.46 -7.08 12.29
C TYR A 694 18.15 -7.28 10.95
N LYS A 695 18.75 -8.45 10.78
CA LYS A 695 19.31 -8.93 9.50
C LYS A 695 18.48 -10.09 8.99
N TYR A 696 17.98 -9.97 7.77
CA TYR A 696 17.20 -10.99 7.08
C TYR A 696 18.04 -11.70 6.03
N ASP A 697 17.90 -13.02 6.00
CA ASP A 697 18.37 -13.90 4.95
C ASP A 697 17.14 -14.53 4.29
N ASP A 698 17.12 -14.51 2.96
CA ASP A 698 16.08 -15.10 2.10
C ASP A 698 14.64 -14.61 2.42
N LYS A 699 14.48 -13.29 2.62
CA LYS A 699 13.20 -12.68 2.99
C LYS A 699 12.12 -12.96 1.94
N GLN A 700 10.98 -13.51 2.38
CA GLN A 700 9.83 -13.76 1.51
C GLN A 700 9.01 -12.48 1.31
N ILE A 701 8.58 -12.25 0.06
CA ILE A 701 7.71 -11.15 -0.38
C ILE A 701 6.87 -11.60 -1.60
N ILE A 702 5.76 -10.91 -1.88
CA ILE A 702 5.18 -10.90 -3.23
C ILE A 702 6.03 -9.98 -4.11
N GLY A 703 6.42 -10.50 -5.27
CA GLY A 703 6.93 -9.76 -6.41
C GLY A 703 6.21 -10.21 -7.68
N TYR A 704 6.84 -10.06 -8.84
CA TYR A 704 6.27 -10.50 -10.12
C TYR A 704 7.21 -11.45 -10.87
N ILE A 705 6.65 -12.55 -11.36
CA ILE A 705 7.31 -13.52 -12.25
C ILE A 705 6.80 -13.31 -13.68
N THR A 706 7.71 -13.30 -14.65
CA THR A 706 7.35 -13.13 -16.07
C THR A 706 6.87 -14.47 -16.64
N THR A 707 5.80 -14.44 -17.42
CA THR A 707 5.21 -15.62 -18.06
C THR A 707 5.01 -15.38 -19.56
N ALA A 708 4.59 -16.41 -20.31
CA ALA A 708 4.25 -16.27 -21.73
C ALA A 708 3.08 -15.29 -21.98
N PHE A 709 2.27 -14.99 -20.97
CA PHE A 709 1.14 -14.06 -21.03
C PHE A 709 1.41 -12.73 -20.28
N GLY A 710 2.67 -12.44 -19.95
CA GLY A 710 3.10 -11.25 -19.23
C GLY A 710 3.36 -11.50 -17.74
N ASN A 711 3.36 -10.42 -16.95
CA ASN A 711 3.68 -10.47 -15.52
C ASN A 711 2.58 -11.16 -14.70
N LEU A 712 3.00 -11.99 -13.76
CA LEU A 712 2.13 -12.64 -12.79
C LEU A 712 2.63 -12.37 -11.36
N PRO A 713 1.76 -12.02 -10.39
CA PRO A 713 2.16 -11.95 -8.98
C PRO A 713 2.70 -13.31 -8.54
N GLY A 714 3.82 -13.33 -7.82
CA GLY A 714 4.46 -14.56 -7.37
C GLY A 714 5.32 -14.34 -6.13
N LEU A 715 5.54 -15.40 -5.37
CA LEU A 715 6.40 -15.35 -4.19
C LEU A 715 7.87 -15.34 -4.63
N VAL A 716 8.63 -14.35 -4.14
CA VAL A 716 10.08 -14.23 -4.40
C VAL A 716 10.86 -14.05 -3.10
N GLN A 717 12.14 -14.42 -3.12
CA GLN A 717 13.02 -14.40 -1.95
C GLN A 717 14.14 -13.38 -2.14
N VAL A 718 14.16 -12.35 -1.29
CA VAL A 718 15.20 -11.31 -1.30
C VAL A 718 16.41 -11.80 -0.49
N PRO A 719 17.60 -12.03 -1.10
CA PRO A 719 18.67 -12.79 -0.44
C PRO A 719 19.25 -12.16 0.83
N ARG A 720 19.27 -10.82 0.91
CA ARG A 720 19.71 -10.06 2.08
C ARG A 720 18.93 -8.76 2.22
N SER A 721 18.40 -8.52 3.41
CA SER A 721 17.74 -7.28 3.77
C SER A 721 18.00 -6.91 5.23
N SER A 722 17.79 -5.65 5.58
CA SER A 722 17.91 -5.17 6.94
C SER A 722 16.72 -4.33 7.38
N VAL A 723 16.43 -4.36 8.68
CA VAL A 723 15.46 -3.49 9.33
C VAL A 723 16.10 -2.92 10.58
N ARG A 724 16.13 -1.59 10.72
CA ARG A 724 16.54 -0.93 11.96
C ARG A 724 15.46 0.03 12.42
N GLY A 725 15.35 0.20 13.72
CA GLY A 725 14.32 1.07 14.27
C GLY A 725 14.46 1.34 15.74
N ALA A 726 13.57 2.19 16.22
CA ALA A 726 13.40 2.50 17.62
C ALA A 726 11.91 2.72 17.90
N GLU A 727 11.49 2.41 19.12
CA GLU A 727 10.14 2.68 19.58
C GLU A 727 10.14 3.14 21.04
N LEU A 728 9.10 3.90 21.37
CA LEU A 728 8.82 4.40 22.70
C LEU A 728 7.31 4.33 22.92
N SER A 729 6.89 3.82 24.07
CA SER A 729 5.52 3.93 24.57
C SER A 729 5.48 4.55 25.96
N VAL A 730 4.46 5.35 26.20
CA VAL A 730 4.26 6.17 27.39
C VAL A 730 2.84 5.93 27.88
N ASN A 731 2.68 5.44 29.11
CA ASN A 731 1.39 5.45 29.80
C ASN A 731 1.52 6.41 30.99
N TRP A 732 0.70 7.45 31.05
CA TRP A 732 0.85 8.52 32.04
C TRP A 732 -0.50 8.91 32.65
N ARG A 733 -0.55 8.95 33.98
CA ARG A 733 -1.69 9.42 34.77
C ARG A 733 -1.25 10.65 35.60
N PRO A 734 -1.17 11.84 34.98
CA PRO A 734 -0.67 13.04 35.67
C PRO A 734 -1.53 13.43 36.89
N VAL A 735 -2.85 13.33 36.74
CA VAL A 735 -3.85 13.65 37.76
C VAL A 735 -4.94 12.58 37.73
N ASP A 736 -5.67 12.46 38.83
CA ASP A 736 -6.74 11.49 38.97
C ASP A 736 -7.82 11.75 37.89
N GLY A 737 -8.28 10.68 37.25
CA GLY A 737 -9.20 10.74 36.12
C GLY A 737 -8.55 10.97 34.74
N LEU A 738 -7.33 11.54 34.65
CA LEU A 738 -6.66 11.79 33.36
C LEU A 738 -5.67 10.68 33.02
N THR A 739 -5.88 10.00 31.90
CA THR A 739 -4.94 9.03 31.32
C THR A 739 -4.49 9.49 29.95
N PHE A 740 -3.18 9.47 29.71
CA PHE A 740 -2.55 9.64 28.40
C PHE A 740 -1.80 8.35 28.04
N ASN A 741 -2.08 7.79 26.87
CA ASN A 741 -1.32 6.69 26.30
C ASN A 741 -0.72 7.16 24.96
N GLY A 742 0.60 7.05 24.81
CA GLY A 742 1.32 7.53 23.63
C GLY A 742 2.29 6.48 23.11
N GLY A 743 2.48 6.42 21.79
CA GLY A 743 3.40 5.53 21.13
C GLY A 743 4.04 6.17 19.91
N ALA A 744 5.34 5.93 19.75
CA ALA A 744 6.11 6.31 18.59
C ALA A 744 6.94 5.12 18.08
N THR A 745 7.01 4.95 16.77
CA THR A 745 7.82 3.90 16.13
C THR A 745 8.47 4.46 14.88
N TYR A 746 9.80 4.31 14.81
CA TYR A 746 10.63 4.58 13.65
C TYR A 746 11.15 3.27 13.05
N VAL A 747 11.00 3.10 11.73
CA VAL A 747 11.45 1.90 11.00
C VAL A 747 12.14 2.31 9.69
N ASP A 748 13.36 1.83 9.46
CA ASP A 748 14.11 1.97 8.21
C ASP A 748 14.43 0.54 7.72
N SER A 749 13.55 -0.02 6.88
CA SER A 749 13.77 -1.28 6.17
C SER A 749 14.46 -1.03 4.82
N ARG A 750 15.32 -1.95 4.39
CA ARG A 750 16.08 -1.86 3.11
C ARG A 750 16.42 -3.24 2.56
N VAL A 751 16.44 -3.36 1.24
CA VAL A 751 17.12 -4.46 0.53
C VAL A 751 18.64 -4.18 0.49
N ASP A 752 19.48 -5.10 0.99
CA ASP A 752 20.91 -4.84 1.18
C ASP A 752 21.79 -5.27 -0.03
N ARG A 753 21.29 -6.19 -0.86
CA ARG A 753 22.02 -6.74 -2.03
C ARG A 753 21.29 -6.45 -3.33
N SER A 754 22.04 -6.46 -4.43
CA SER A 754 21.46 -6.43 -5.77
C SER A 754 20.54 -7.63 -5.96
N PHE A 755 19.30 -7.36 -6.38
CA PHE A 755 18.29 -8.36 -6.66
C PHE A 755 17.41 -7.83 -7.78
N LEU A 756 17.49 -8.49 -8.95
CA LEU A 756 16.68 -8.14 -10.10
C LEU A 756 15.28 -8.73 -9.92
N ALA A 757 14.29 -7.86 -9.77
CA ALA A 757 12.88 -8.22 -9.70
C ALA A 757 12.13 -7.54 -10.87
N ASN A 758 10.98 -8.09 -11.26
CA ASN A 758 10.07 -7.38 -12.15
C ASN A 758 9.24 -6.38 -11.33
N ASP A 759 9.14 -5.14 -11.80
CA ASP A 759 8.16 -4.17 -11.32
C ASP A 759 6.73 -4.57 -11.75
N PRO A 760 5.66 -3.90 -11.25
CA PRO A 760 4.28 -4.19 -11.66
C PRO A 760 4.00 -4.06 -13.17
N TYR A 761 4.87 -3.39 -13.92
CA TYR A 761 4.74 -3.10 -15.36
C TYR A 761 5.65 -3.97 -16.23
N ALA A 762 6.18 -5.08 -15.68
CA ALA A 762 7.07 -6.04 -16.34
C ALA A 762 8.46 -5.50 -16.74
N ALA A 763 8.92 -4.40 -16.15
CA ALA A 763 10.31 -3.97 -16.26
C ALA A 763 11.18 -4.66 -15.20
N VAL A 764 12.31 -5.25 -15.62
CA VAL A 764 13.33 -5.78 -14.71
C VAL A 764 14.10 -4.61 -14.08
N VAL A 765 14.08 -4.52 -12.76
CA VAL A 765 14.73 -3.46 -11.96
C VAL A 765 15.56 -4.05 -10.82
N ASP A 766 16.67 -3.40 -10.45
CA ASP A 766 17.42 -3.75 -9.23
C ASP A 766 16.81 -3.02 -8.04
N ILE A 767 16.17 -3.77 -7.14
CA ILE A 767 15.45 -3.21 -5.98
C ILE A 767 16.38 -2.92 -4.78
N LYS A 768 17.70 -2.98 -4.98
CA LYS A 768 18.70 -2.71 -3.94
C LYS A 768 18.54 -1.30 -3.35
N GLY A 769 18.41 -1.25 -2.03
CA GLY A 769 18.22 -0.01 -1.27
C GLY A 769 16.76 0.44 -1.17
N GLU A 770 15.83 -0.18 -1.89
CA GLU A 770 14.40 0.09 -1.73
C GLU A 770 13.91 -0.35 -0.34
N PRO A 771 12.96 0.38 0.27
CA PRO A 771 12.29 -0.05 1.49
C PRO A 771 11.28 -1.16 1.20
N PHE A 772 10.93 -1.94 2.22
CA PHE A 772 9.87 -2.94 2.06
C PHE A 772 8.50 -2.29 1.80
N PRO A 773 7.67 -2.86 0.91
CA PRO A 773 6.27 -2.49 0.75
C PRO A 773 5.49 -2.45 2.06
N SER A 774 4.53 -1.53 2.14
CA SER A 774 3.70 -1.24 3.32
C SER A 774 4.47 -0.99 4.63
N THR A 775 5.76 -0.63 4.55
CA THR A 775 6.58 -0.22 5.72
C THR A 775 6.70 1.31 5.81
N PRO A 776 5.82 2.01 6.54
CA PRO A 776 5.97 3.44 6.81
C PRO A 776 7.15 3.70 7.75
N LYS A 777 7.95 4.73 7.47
CA LYS A 777 9.10 5.09 8.31
C LYS A 777 8.73 5.61 9.70
N TRP A 778 7.66 6.39 9.80
CA TRP A 778 7.16 6.93 11.06
C TRP A 778 5.72 6.49 11.29
N GLN A 779 5.47 6.02 12.51
CA GLN A 779 4.13 5.73 13.03
C GLN A 779 4.01 6.35 14.42
N LEU A 780 2.96 7.12 14.65
CA LEU A 780 2.65 7.73 15.95
C LEU A 780 1.19 7.41 16.30
N ASN A 781 0.93 7.03 17.54
CA ASN A 781 -0.41 6.96 18.12
C ASN A 781 -0.43 7.72 19.44
N GLY A 782 -1.53 8.43 19.70
CA GLY A 782 -1.75 9.18 20.93
C GLY A 782 -3.21 9.08 21.32
N ASP A 783 -3.44 8.90 22.62
CA ASP A 783 -4.72 8.62 23.23
C ASP A 783 -4.80 9.40 24.54
N LEU A 784 -5.90 10.12 24.74
CA LEU A 784 -6.14 10.93 25.93
C LEU A 784 -7.58 10.67 26.39
N ASP A 785 -7.78 10.23 27.63
CA ASP A 785 -9.10 10.03 28.25
C ASP A 785 -9.15 10.78 29.58
N TYR A 786 -10.18 11.61 29.78
CA TYR A 786 -10.46 12.27 31.05
C TYR A 786 -11.80 11.84 31.62
N ARG A 787 -11.76 11.16 32.77
CA ARG A 787 -12.92 10.66 33.50
C ARG A 787 -13.17 11.48 34.76
N PHE A 788 -14.40 11.90 34.97
CA PHE A 788 -14.82 12.57 36.20
C PHE A 788 -16.18 12.06 36.67
N ALA A 789 -16.30 11.83 37.97
CA ALA A 789 -17.54 11.41 38.61
C ALA A 789 -18.52 12.58 38.66
N LEU A 790 -19.65 12.44 37.96
CA LEU A 790 -20.80 13.35 38.09
C LEU A 790 -21.58 13.07 39.38
N THR A 791 -21.68 11.80 39.77
CA THR A 791 -22.24 11.34 41.05
C THR A 791 -21.48 10.09 41.52
N GLY A 792 -21.85 9.51 42.67
CA GLY A 792 -21.29 8.21 43.11
C GLY A 792 -21.54 7.04 42.14
N ASN A 793 -22.55 7.16 41.26
CA ASN A 793 -23.00 6.09 40.35
C ASN A 793 -22.98 6.50 38.87
N LEU A 794 -22.41 7.67 38.54
CA LEU A 794 -22.38 8.19 37.17
C LEU A 794 -21.03 8.87 36.92
N ASP A 795 -20.24 8.29 36.04
CA ASP A 795 -19.01 8.88 35.51
C ASP A 795 -19.25 9.44 34.11
N LEU A 796 -18.57 10.54 33.77
CA LEU A 796 -18.49 11.08 32.41
C LEU A 796 -17.03 10.99 31.95
N SER A 797 -16.82 10.44 30.76
CA SER A 797 -15.53 10.41 30.06
C SER A 797 -15.52 11.36 28.87
N LEU A 798 -14.37 11.98 28.63
CA LEU A 798 -14.06 12.72 27.41
C LEU A 798 -12.72 12.25 26.87
N GLY A 799 -12.76 11.55 25.74
CA GLY A 799 -11.60 10.95 25.10
C GLY A 799 -11.29 11.50 23.71
N GLY A 800 -10.03 11.36 23.28
CA GLY A 800 -9.57 11.71 21.94
C GLY A 800 -8.35 10.89 21.52
N ASN A 801 -8.41 10.27 20.33
CA ASN A 801 -7.35 9.46 19.75
C ASN A 801 -6.83 10.08 18.44
N VAL A 802 -5.51 10.07 18.25
CA VAL A 802 -4.82 10.57 17.04
C VAL A 802 -3.85 9.50 16.55
N ARG A 803 -3.86 9.20 15.25
CA ARG A 803 -2.84 8.38 14.59
C ARG A 803 -2.22 9.13 13.42
N TYR A 804 -0.91 9.01 13.29
CA TYR A 804 -0.14 9.46 12.14
C TYR A 804 0.71 8.32 11.57
N ARG A 805 0.79 8.25 10.24
CA ARG A 805 1.61 7.29 9.49
C ARG A 805 2.23 8.02 8.29
N SER A 806 3.55 7.93 8.12
CA SER A 806 4.22 8.47 6.94
C SER A 806 3.89 7.67 5.67
N ARG A 807 4.24 8.18 4.49
CA ARG A 807 4.17 7.43 3.23
C ARG A 807 4.96 6.11 3.29
N SER A 808 4.53 5.14 2.49
CA SER A 808 5.17 3.84 2.19
C SER A 808 4.94 3.50 0.71
N VAL A 809 5.76 2.61 0.14
CA VAL A 809 5.53 2.05 -1.22
C VAL A 809 4.55 0.88 -1.17
N ALA A 810 3.84 0.60 -2.26
CA ALA A 810 2.87 -0.49 -2.36
C ALA A 810 3.48 -1.75 -3.02
N ALA A 811 4.45 -1.59 -3.92
CA ALA A 811 5.26 -2.66 -4.49
C ALA A 811 6.72 -2.20 -4.68
N PHE A 812 7.62 -3.16 -4.92
CA PHE A 812 9.00 -2.85 -5.33
C PHE A 812 9.03 -2.37 -6.80
N GLY A 813 10.00 -1.54 -7.15
CA GLY A 813 10.16 -0.99 -8.49
C GLY A 813 9.12 0.06 -8.90
N GLU A 814 8.23 0.49 -7.99
CA GLU A 814 7.23 1.52 -8.29
C GLU A 814 7.88 2.85 -8.69
N ARG A 815 7.56 3.32 -9.90
CA ARG A 815 7.95 4.65 -10.36
C ARG A 815 7.20 5.71 -9.54
N PRO A 816 7.89 6.62 -8.82
CA PRO A 816 7.26 7.52 -7.84
C PRO A 816 6.25 8.53 -8.43
N ASN A 817 6.16 8.63 -9.76
CA ASN A 817 5.25 9.52 -10.48
C ASN A 817 3.84 8.91 -10.73
N SER A 818 3.57 7.68 -10.26
CA SER A 818 2.23 7.08 -10.24
C SER A 818 1.71 6.96 -8.80
N PRO A 819 1.12 8.02 -8.22
CA PRO A 819 0.62 7.97 -6.85
C PRO A 819 -0.66 7.12 -6.74
N CYS A 820 -0.50 5.83 -6.44
CA CYS A 820 -1.60 5.01 -5.95
C CYS A 820 -1.92 5.38 -4.48
N PRO A 821 -3.18 5.69 -4.14
CA PRO A 821 -3.58 5.82 -2.74
C PRO A 821 -3.43 4.48 -2.03
N ALA A 822 -2.54 4.39 -1.04
CA ALA A 822 -2.49 3.24 -0.17
C ALA A 822 -3.85 3.06 0.53
N MET A 823 -4.39 1.83 0.46
CA MET A 823 -5.77 1.42 0.77
C MET A 823 -6.49 2.13 1.93
N PRO A 824 -7.82 2.29 1.83
CA PRO A 824 -8.57 3.34 2.52
C PRO A 824 -8.52 3.24 4.04
N CYS A 825 -8.05 4.31 4.68
CA CYS A 825 -8.28 4.51 6.10
C CYS A 825 -9.77 4.78 6.33
N SER A 826 -10.45 3.88 7.05
CA SER A 826 -11.89 3.93 7.32
C SER A 826 -12.31 5.04 8.29
N THR A 827 -11.37 5.72 8.95
CA THR A 827 -11.63 6.75 9.96
C THR A 827 -10.70 7.97 9.84
N CYS A 828 -10.89 8.78 8.79
CA CYS A 828 -10.50 10.20 8.85
C CYS A 828 -11.43 11.08 8.00
N GLY A 829 -12.37 11.77 8.66
CA GLY A 829 -13.46 12.48 7.99
C GLY A 829 -13.18 13.96 7.75
N SER A 830 -12.51 14.32 6.64
CA SER A 830 -12.58 15.69 6.06
C SER A 830 -12.00 15.76 4.63
N ALA A 831 -12.61 15.04 3.68
CA ALA A 831 -12.21 15.13 2.27
C ALA A 831 -12.73 16.41 1.60
N TRP A 832 -11.81 17.29 1.18
CA TRP A 832 -12.09 18.39 0.26
C TRP A 832 -12.61 17.87 -1.08
N LYS A 833 -13.53 18.60 -1.71
CA LYS A 833 -14.13 18.20 -2.99
C LYS A 833 -13.39 18.83 -4.17
N ALA A 834 -13.04 17.99 -5.14
CA ALA A 834 -13.20 18.33 -6.55
C ALA A 834 -14.34 17.47 -7.14
N ARG A 835 -15.09 18.01 -8.09
CA ARG A 835 -15.97 17.28 -9.01
C ARG A 835 -16.06 18.10 -10.30
N THR A 836 -16.01 17.40 -11.41
CA THR A 836 -16.05 17.88 -12.80
C THR A 836 -17.40 18.48 -13.19
N ALA A 837 -17.42 19.13 -14.36
CA ALA A 837 -18.60 19.37 -15.17
C ALA A 837 -18.36 18.78 -16.58
N ASP A 838 -19.43 18.34 -17.24
CA ASP A 838 -19.38 17.42 -18.38
C ASP A 838 -19.19 18.09 -19.76
N GLY A 839 -18.49 17.37 -20.65
CA GLY A 839 -19.04 16.82 -21.90
C GLY A 839 -19.65 17.70 -23.00
N SER A 840 -19.24 17.47 -24.25
CA SER A 840 -20.19 17.25 -25.37
C SER A 840 -19.50 16.57 -26.56
N SER A 841 -20.30 15.90 -27.39
CA SER A 841 -19.90 15.13 -28.57
C SER A 841 -20.04 15.92 -29.87
N SER A 842 -19.24 15.60 -30.90
CA SER A 842 -19.75 15.47 -32.29
C SER A 842 -18.75 14.88 -33.29
N SER A 843 -19.25 13.93 -34.08
CA SER A 843 -18.74 13.33 -35.31
C SER A 843 -18.09 14.25 -36.36
N GLY A 844 -17.15 13.71 -37.15
CA GLY A 844 -16.77 14.22 -38.47
C GLY A 844 -15.85 13.25 -39.24
N ALA A 845 -16.33 12.65 -40.33
CA ALA A 845 -15.58 11.69 -41.16
C ALA A 845 -15.40 12.18 -42.60
N ALA A 846 -14.20 11.99 -43.16
CA ALA A 846 -13.86 12.10 -44.60
C ALA A 846 -12.46 11.48 -44.82
N THR A 847 -12.32 10.26 -45.35
CA THR A 847 -12.14 9.89 -46.79
C THR A 847 -10.82 10.33 -47.45
N SER A 848 -10.07 9.33 -47.91
CA SER A 848 -8.76 9.30 -48.62
C SER A 848 -8.86 9.76 -50.11
N PRO A 849 -7.95 9.43 -51.08
CA PRO A 849 -6.61 8.76 -51.07
C PRO A 849 -5.55 9.38 -52.06
N ILE A 850 -4.54 8.59 -52.49
CA ILE A 850 -3.70 8.68 -53.74
C ILE A 850 -2.37 9.49 -53.61
N ASN A 851 -1.16 9.04 -54.02
CA ASN A 851 -0.74 7.88 -54.85
C ASN A 851 0.66 7.25 -54.52
N SER A 852 0.85 6.03 -55.06
CA SER A 852 2.07 5.27 -55.51
C SER A 852 3.48 5.95 -55.54
N THR A 853 4.63 5.25 -55.44
CA THR A 853 5.07 4.00 -56.12
C THR A 853 6.22 3.22 -55.42
N SER A 854 6.23 1.88 -55.56
CA SER A 854 7.37 0.93 -55.35
C SER A 854 7.94 0.45 -56.72
N PRO A 855 8.76 -0.63 -56.89
CA PRO A 855 9.54 -1.53 -55.99
C PRO A 855 11.05 -1.47 -56.41
N PRO A 856 11.93 -2.52 -56.44
CA PRO A 856 11.93 -3.90 -55.89
C PRO A 856 13.23 -4.35 -55.16
N SER A 857 13.30 -5.65 -54.81
CA SER A 857 14.39 -6.40 -54.14
C SER A 857 15.21 -7.26 -55.16
N PRO A 858 16.29 -7.99 -54.78
CA PRO A 858 16.13 -9.30 -54.10
C PRO A 858 17.26 -9.77 -53.13
N MET A 859 17.06 -11.00 -52.61
CA MET A 859 17.92 -11.97 -51.87
C MET A 859 19.45 -11.94 -52.17
N TRP A 860 20.37 -12.46 -51.33
CA TRP A 860 20.50 -13.86 -50.82
C TRP A 860 21.25 -13.97 -49.47
N SER A 861 21.02 -15.08 -48.77
CA SER A 861 21.70 -15.49 -47.51
C SER A 861 22.80 -16.54 -47.73
N ILE A 862 23.85 -16.60 -46.88
CA ILE A 862 24.56 -17.85 -46.44
C ILE A 862 25.57 -17.57 -45.27
N ARG A 863 25.90 -18.61 -44.48
CA ARG A 863 26.78 -18.62 -43.27
C ARG A 863 28.20 -19.17 -43.61
N TRP A 864 29.27 -19.18 -42.78
CA TRP A 864 29.51 -19.05 -41.33
C TRP A 864 31.00 -18.61 -41.06
N ARG A 865 31.29 -18.11 -39.84
CA ARG A 865 32.57 -18.17 -39.04
C ARG A 865 33.96 -18.13 -39.74
N ALA A 866 34.77 -17.13 -39.36
CA ALA A 866 36.00 -17.31 -38.54
C ALA A 866 36.60 -15.96 -38.06
N ARG A 867 37.40 -15.99 -36.98
CA ARG A 867 38.28 -14.93 -36.40
C ARG A 867 39.73 -15.49 -36.39
N PRO A 868 40.82 -14.76 -36.00
CA PRO A 868 41.09 -13.30 -35.90
C PRO A 868 42.48 -12.86 -36.47
N ALA A 869 42.82 -11.54 -36.44
CA ALA A 869 44.08 -10.93 -35.90
C ALA A 869 44.65 -9.67 -36.64
N CYS A 870 44.89 -8.58 -35.88
CA CYS A 870 45.92 -7.49 -36.01
C CYS A 870 46.07 -6.65 -37.34
N PRO A 871 46.90 -5.56 -37.37
CA PRO A 871 46.94 -4.30 -36.58
C PRO A 871 47.09 -3.05 -37.53
N PRO A 872 47.82 -1.93 -37.27
CA PRO A 872 47.96 -1.01 -36.13
C PRO A 872 47.64 0.50 -36.44
N LEU A 873 47.59 1.35 -35.39
CA LEU A 873 47.97 2.79 -35.32
C LEU A 873 47.63 3.78 -36.46
N THR A 874 46.64 4.65 -36.23
CA THR A 874 46.78 6.13 -36.40
C THR A 874 45.62 6.89 -35.74
N ALA A 875 45.71 7.12 -34.43
CA ALA A 875 44.76 8.01 -33.74
C ALA A 875 45.16 9.48 -33.94
N ARG A 876 44.65 10.12 -35.01
CA ARG A 876 44.65 11.60 -35.08
C ARG A 876 43.57 12.13 -34.14
N ARG A 877 44.00 12.62 -32.97
CA ARG A 877 43.21 13.58 -32.19
C ARG A 877 42.90 14.80 -33.07
N SER A 878 41.63 15.17 -33.19
CA SER A 878 41.24 16.56 -33.46
C SER A 878 41.51 17.37 -32.19
N ALA A 879 42.71 17.97 -32.12
CA ALA A 879 43.08 18.86 -31.04
C ALA A 879 42.47 20.26 -31.30
N THR A 880 41.31 20.54 -30.71
CA THR A 880 40.74 21.91 -30.67
C THR A 880 39.83 22.23 -29.48
N ALA A 881 39.46 21.26 -28.63
CA ALA A 881 38.46 21.46 -27.57
C ALA A 881 39.01 21.51 -26.12
N ILE A 882 40.33 21.38 -25.90
CA ILE A 882 40.90 21.21 -24.54
C ILE A 882 41.25 22.55 -23.85
N ASP A 883 41.36 23.66 -24.59
CA ASP A 883 41.67 25.01 -24.06
C ASP A 883 40.45 25.96 -24.02
N ALA A 884 39.25 25.49 -24.38
CA ALA A 884 38.05 26.31 -24.33
C ALA A 884 37.48 26.35 -22.90
N MET A 885 37.42 27.55 -22.31
CA MET A 885 36.72 27.79 -21.05
C MET A 885 35.27 28.24 -21.30
N ASN A 886 34.37 27.82 -20.43
CA ASN A 886 32.96 28.20 -20.32
C ASN A 886 32.79 29.05 -19.06
N ARG A 887 32.22 30.26 -19.19
CA ARG A 887 32.00 31.13 -18.02
C ARG A 887 30.69 30.76 -17.34
N ALA A 888 30.75 30.60 -16.03
CA ALA A 888 29.62 30.24 -15.18
C ALA A 888 29.57 31.10 -13.92
N VAL A 889 28.36 31.38 -13.43
CA VAL A 889 28.15 32.01 -12.12
C VAL A 889 27.75 30.93 -11.12
N ILE A 890 28.53 30.82 -10.05
CA ILE A 890 28.41 29.78 -9.05
C ILE A 890 27.91 30.32 -7.72
N LEU A 891 27.36 29.44 -6.88
CA LEU A 891 27.07 29.76 -5.48
C LEU A 891 28.37 29.75 -4.67
N ALA A 892 28.89 30.93 -4.32
CA ALA A 892 30.12 31.09 -3.54
C ALA A 892 29.90 30.93 -2.02
N ARG A 893 28.75 31.38 -1.51
CA ARG A 893 28.32 31.17 -0.11
C ARG A 893 26.81 31.32 0.05
N ARG A 894 26.23 30.66 1.06
CA ARG A 894 24.78 30.72 1.28
C ARG A 894 24.29 32.06 1.85
N PRO A 895 23.17 32.61 1.35
CA PRO A 895 22.55 33.80 1.92
C PRO A 895 21.67 33.46 3.12
N GLN A 896 21.68 34.33 4.14
CA GLN A 896 20.74 34.26 5.28
C GLN A 896 19.39 34.95 5.01
N ALA A 897 19.28 35.71 3.91
CA ALA A 897 18.10 36.49 3.54
C ALA A 897 18.01 36.62 2.00
N ILE A 898 17.60 37.78 1.49
CA ILE A 898 17.61 38.07 0.03
C ILE A 898 19.05 37.95 -0.51
N PRO A 899 19.31 37.11 -1.53
CA PRO A 899 20.65 36.94 -2.09
C PRO A 899 21.25 38.25 -2.62
N GLN A 900 22.43 38.61 -2.11
CA GLN A 900 23.25 39.74 -2.58
C GLN A 900 24.37 39.25 -3.51
N SER A 901 24.98 40.13 -4.30
CA SER A 901 26.04 39.79 -5.26
C SER A 901 27.21 39.00 -4.67
N GLU A 902 27.62 39.34 -3.45
CA GLU A 902 28.66 38.65 -2.66
C GLU A 902 28.39 37.16 -2.33
N HIS A 903 27.19 36.64 -2.63
CA HIS A 903 26.87 35.22 -2.50
C HIS A 903 27.27 34.41 -3.73
N PHE A 904 27.61 35.07 -4.83
CA PHE A 904 27.93 34.45 -6.11
C PHE A 904 29.35 34.82 -6.56
N ALA A 905 29.99 33.93 -7.32
CA ALA A 905 31.25 34.21 -8.00
C ALA A 905 31.13 33.86 -9.49
N LEU A 906 31.83 34.61 -10.34
CA LEU A 906 32.01 34.28 -11.75
C LEU A 906 33.29 33.46 -11.89
N GLU A 907 33.20 32.28 -12.51
CA GLU A 907 34.31 31.36 -12.72
C GLU A 907 34.43 30.93 -14.19
N ASP A 908 35.66 30.75 -14.64
CA ASP A 908 35.98 30.02 -15.87
C ASP A 908 36.06 28.51 -15.56
N ARG A 909 35.30 27.69 -16.28
CA ARG A 909 35.24 26.23 -16.13
C ARG A 909 35.54 25.53 -17.45
N PRO A 910 35.97 24.26 -17.47
CA PRO A 910 36.13 23.51 -18.72
C PRO A 910 34.84 23.51 -19.56
N MET A 911 34.96 23.65 -20.88
CA MET A 911 33.82 23.53 -21.79
C MET A 911 33.10 22.18 -21.57
N PRO A 912 31.76 22.16 -21.38
CA PRO A 912 31.03 20.92 -21.19
C PRO A 912 31.07 20.05 -22.45
N VAL A 913 31.26 18.74 -22.27
CA VAL A 913 31.19 17.72 -23.33
C VAL A 913 30.00 16.81 -23.02
N PRO A 914 29.03 16.64 -23.93
CA PRO A 914 27.86 15.81 -23.65
C PRO A 914 28.24 14.33 -23.58
N ALA A 915 27.73 13.63 -22.56
CA ALA A 915 27.78 12.18 -22.49
C ALA A 915 26.70 11.54 -23.40
N ASP A 916 26.72 10.21 -23.55
CA ASP A 916 25.68 9.48 -24.28
C ASP A 916 24.32 9.71 -23.59
N GLY A 917 23.30 10.14 -24.34
CA GLY A 917 22.00 10.55 -23.81
C GLY A 917 21.90 12.04 -23.40
N GLN A 918 22.98 12.81 -23.47
CA GLN A 918 22.97 14.25 -23.18
C GLN A 918 23.03 15.11 -24.43
N ILE A 919 22.65 16.39 -24.26
CA ILE A 919 22.80 17.45 -25.26
C ILE A 919 23.68 18.57 -24.71
N TRP A 920 24.43 19.23 -25.59
CA TRP A 920 25.17 20.45 -25.28
C TRP A 920 24.41 21.65 -25.84
N VAL A 921 24.02 22.56 -24.95
CA VAL A 921 23.29 23.79 -25.25
C VAL A 921 24.21 25.00 -25.07
N ARG A 922 24.15 25.95 -26.01
CA ARG A 922 24.68 27.31 -25.89
C ARG A 922 23.55 28.24 -25.48
N ASN A 923 23.68 28.89 -24.32
CA ASN A 923 22.65 29.77 -23.78
C ASN A 923 22.68 31.14 -24.47
N HIS A 924 21.51 31.66 -24.86
CA HIS A 924 21.37 33.02 -25.42
C HIS A 924 20.81 34.00 -24.39
N TYR A 925 19.82 33.57 -23.60
CA TYR A 925 19.26 34.35 -22.50
C TYR A 925 19.15 33.51 -21.24
N LEU A 926 19.36 34.15 -20.09
CA LEU A 926 19.22 33.59 -18.75
C LEU A 926 18.07 34.29 -18.01
N SER A 927 17.31 33.53 -17.24
CA SER A 927 16.22 34.04 -16.42
C SER A 927 16.68 34.42 -15.01
N VAL A 928 15.93 35.30 -14.35
CA VAL A 928 16.09 35.67 -12.94
C VAL A 928 14.73 35.55 -12.25
N GLU A 929 14.58 34.61 -11.32
CA GLU A 929 13.28 34.27 -10.69
C GLU A 929 13.28 34.55 -9.19
N PRO A 930 12.12 34.91 -8.58
CA PRO A 930 11.99 34.94 -7.12
C PRO A 930 12.26 33.58 -6.47
N ALA A 931 11.89 32.48 -7.16
CA ALA A 931 12.10 31.11 -6.72
C ALA A 931 13.58 30.76 -6.40
N MET A 932 14.52 31.47 -7.02
CA MET A 932 15.96 31.30 -6.77
C MET A 932 16.35 31.50 -5.30
N ARG A 933 15.64 32.37 -4.55
CA ARG A 933 15.84 32.51 -3.09
C ARG A 933 15.59 31.19 -2.37
N GLY A 934 14.54 30.46 -2.77
CA GLY A 934 14.20 29.15 -2.20
C GLY A 934 15.19 28.05 -2.57
N TRP A 935 15.83 28.12 -3.75
CA TRP A 935 16.84 27.14 -4.18
C TRP A 935 18.20 27.29 -3.47
N LEU A 936 18.43 28.44 -2.83
CA LEU A 936 19.67 28.78 -2.13
C LEU A 936 19.63 28.49 -0.62
N SER A 937 18.43 28.31 -0.07
CA SER A 937 18.16 28.00 1.34
C SER A 937 18.47 26.53 1.66
N ASP A 938 18.99 26.26 2.87
CA ASP A 938 19.10 24.88 3.41
C ASP A 938 17.78 24.36 4.02
N ALA A 939 16.77 25.23 4.20
CA ALA A 939 15.46 24.80 4.69
C ALA A 939 14.71 23.97 3.65
N SER A 940 13.87 23.02 4.11
CA SER A 940 13.10 22.14 3.22
C SER A 940 12.22 22.94 2.26
N ASN A 941 12.38 22.67 0.96
CA ASN A 941 11.69 23.33 -0.13
C ASN A 941 11.24 22.29 -1.18
N TYR A 942 10.41 22.67 -2.15
CA TYR A 942 9.88 21.79 -3.20
C TYR A 942 10.92 21.34 -4.25
N SER A 943 12.19 21.71 -4.09
CA SER A 943 13.30 21.31 -4.95
C SER A 943 14.60 21.28 -4.13
N ASP A 944 15.51 20.35 -4.45
CA ASP A 944 16.78 20.21 -3.74
C ASP A 944 17.60 21.51 -3.73
N PRO A 945 18.21 21.90 -2.59
CA PRO A 945 19.10 23.05 -2.51
C PRO A 945 20.29 22.94 -3.47
N ILE A 946 20.75 24.08 -3.98
CA ILE A 946 22.01 24.18 -4.74
C ILE A 946 23.17 24.06 -3.74
N HIS A 947 24.25 23.32 -4.05
CA HIS A 947 25.42 23.27 -3.16
C HIS A 947 26.35 24.46 -3.41
N VAL A 948 27.13 24.83 -2.39
CA VAL A 948 28.20 25.81 -2.55
C VAL A 948 29.26 25.23 -3.48
N GLY A 949 29.63 25.97 -4.52
CA GLY A 949 30.49 25.53 -5.62
C GLY A 949 29.75 25.06 -6.88
N ASP A 950 28.43 24.85 -6.84
CA ASP A 950 27.64 24.52 -8.02
C ASP A 950 27.29 25.78 -8.85
N VAL A 951 27.06 25.60 -10.15
CA VAL A 951 26.51 26.65 -11.03
C VAL A 951 25.12 27.03 -10.54
N MET A 952 24.83 28.33 -10.49
CA MET A 952 23.54 28.83 -10.04
C MET A 952 22.41 28.32 -10.95
N ARG A 953 21.49 27.52 -10.38
CA ARG A 953 20.34 26.97 -11.09
C ARG A 953 19.45 28.09 -11.61
N ALA A 954 19.19 28.07 -12.91
CA ALA A 954 18.37 29.06 -13.61
C ALA A 954 17.75 28.44 -14.85
N PHE A 955 16.60 28.98 -15.27
CA PHE A 955 16.09 28.74 -16.61
C PHE A 955 16.88 29.55 -17.62
N ALA A 956 17.12 28.96 -18.78
CA ALA A 956 17.74 29.60 -19.92
C ALA A 956 17.09 29.11 -21.20
N VAL A 957 17.23 29.91 -22.26
CA VAL A 957 16.84 29.54 -23.62
C VAL A 957 18.11 29.56 -24.48
N GLY A 958 18.29 28.50 -25.26
CA GLY A 958 19.55 28.18 -25.90
C GLY A 958 19.38 27.38 -27.20
N GLU A 959 20.49 27.26 -27.93
CA GLU A 959 20.61 26.45 -29.14
C GLU A 959 21.44 25.19 -28.86
N VAL A 960 21.02 24.04 -29.39
CA VAL A 960 21.77 22.78 -29.30
C VAL A 960 22.99 22.84 -30.23
N VAL A 961 24.19 22.72 -29.66
CA VAL A 961 25.48 22.72 -30.39
C VAL A 961 25.89 21.30 -30.80
N GLU A 962 25.75 20.34 -29.87
CA GLU A 962 25.99 18.91 -30.10
C GLU A 962 24.88 18.13 -29.39
N SER A 963 24.40 17.04 -29.99
CA SER A 963 23.44 16.14 -29.38
C SER A 963 23.94 14.70 -29.43
N ARG A 964 23.80 13.99 -28.30
CA ARG A 964 23.94 12.53 -28.20
C ARG A 964 22.64 11.88 -27.73
N HIS A 965 21.52 12.57 -27.94
CA HIS A 965 20.17 12.10 -27.63
C HIS A 965 19.33 12.10 -28.91
N GLY A 966 18.63 11.00 -29.19
CA GLY A 966 17.98 10.76 -30.50
C GLY A 966 16.92 11.81 -30.89
N ASP A 967 16.27 12.44 -29.92
CA ASP A 967 15.15 13.37 -30.14
C ASP A 967 15.56 14.81 -30.54
N PHE A 968 16.85 15.15 -30.44
CA PHE A 968 17.37 16.52 -30.66
C PHE A 968 18.53 16.52 -31.64
N ALA A 969 18.56 17.52 -32.52
CA ALA A 969 19.62 17.76 -33.49
C ALA A 969 20.37 19.08 -33.19
N PRO A 970 21.63 19.22 -33.59
CA PRO A 970 22.31 20.52 -33.62
C PRO A 970 21.48 21.57 -34.40
N GLY A 971 21.38 22.77 -33.85
CA GLY A 971 20.52 23.86 -34.33
C GLY A 971 19.14 23.94 -33.67
N ASP A 972 18.69 22.90 -32.95
CA ASP A 972 17.43 22.94 -32.21
C ASP A 972 17.43 24.04 -31.13
N ARG A 973 16.32 24.75 -31.00
CA ARG A 973 16.12 25.76 -29.95
C ARG A 973 15.36 25.15 -28.78
N VAL A 974 15.87 25.33 -27.57
CA VAL A 974 15.34 24.70 -26.34
C VAL A 974 15.31 25.66 -25.15
N MET A 975 14.34 25.47 -24.27
CA MET A 975 14.21 26.17 -23.00
C MET A 975 14.23 25.15 -21.85
N GLY A 976 15.02 25.43 -20.81
CA GLY A 976 15.20 24.49 -19.71
C GLY A 976 16.11 24.98 -18.59
N LEU A 977 16.39 24.10 -17.63
CA LEU A 977 17.24 24.34 -16.46
C LEU A 977 18.73 24.24 -16.81
N PHE A 978 19.25 25.19 -17.60
CA PHE A 978 20.64 25.16 -18.06
C PHE A 978 21.61 25.97 -17.18
N GLY A 979 21.12 26.70 -16.18
CA GLY A 979 21.94 27.44 -15.20
C GLY A 979 22.51 28.77 -15.71
N TRP A 980 23.03 29.60 -14.81
CA TRP A 980 23.73 30.84 -15.15
C TRP A 980 25.14 30.56 -15.69
N GLN A 981 25.23 30.15 -16.95
CA GLN A 981 26.47 29.87 -17.67
C GLN A 981 26.29 30.08 -19.18
N GLU A 982 27.38 30.23 -19.92
CA GLU A 982 27.35 30.42 -21.38
C GLU A 982 27.02 29.10 -22.12
N HIS A 983 27.51 27.98 -21.62
CA HIS A 983 27.29 26.64 -22.18
C HIS A 983 26.91 25.62 -21.09
N ALA A 984 26.04 24.66 -21.42
CA ALA A 984 25.63 23.58 -20.51
C ALA A 984 25.51 22.23 -21.25
N ALA A 985 26.01 21.15 -20.66
CA ALA A 985 25.65 19.79 -21.05
C ALA A 985 24.56 19.26 -20.09
N VAL A 986 23.46 18.78 -20.63
CA VAL A 986 22.26 18.39 -19.86
C VAL A 986 21.55 17.18 -20.44
N ASP A 987 20.90 16.42 -19.58
CA ASP A 987 19.98 15.32 -19.95
C ASP A 987 18.62 15.86 -20.45
N ARG A 988 17.87 15.01 -21.16
CA ARG A 988 16.50 15.31 -21.65
C ARG A 988 15.59 15.95 -20.60
N SER A 989 15.70 15.53 -19.34
CA SER A 989 14.86 15.97 -18.22
C SER A 989 15.05 17.43 -17.83
N ALA A 990 16.16 18.07 -18.21
CA ALA A 990 16.38 19.50 -17.98
C ALA A 990 15.62 20.39 -18.97
N ILE A 991 15.17 19.85 -20.10
CA ILE A 991 14.49 20.56 -21.18
C ILE A 991 12.99 20.58 -20.91
N LEU A 992 12.42 21.78 -20.70
CA LEU A 992 11.00 21.96 -20.43
C LEU A 992 10.18 22.20 -21.71
N LEU A 993 10.77 22.87 -22.71
CA LEU A 993 10.11 23.19 -23.97
C LEU A 993 11.11 23.12 -25.13
N ARG A 994 10.71 22.52 -26.25
CA ARG A 994 11.38 22.75 -27.55
C ARG A 994 10.76 23.99 -28.14
N VAL A 995 11.58 25.01 -28.39
CA VAL A 995 11.10 26.27 -28.98
C VAL A 995 10.84 26.00 -30.47
N PRO A 996 9.58 26.16 -30.95
CA PRO A 996 9.29 25.98 -32.37
C PRO A 996 9.94 27.09 -33.21
N ASP A 997 10.15 26.83 -34.50
CA ASP A 997 10.55 27.87 -35.43
C ASP A 997 9.45 28.95 -35.52
N THR A 998 9.78 30.15 -35.06
CA THR A 998 8.83 31.25 -34.88
C THR A 998 9.44 32.61 -35.22
N ASP A 999 8.57 33.49 -35.66
CA ASP A 999 8.67 34.96 -35.73
C ASP A 999 8.88 35.66 -34.37
N LEU A 1000 8.61 34.99 -33.23
CA LEU A 1000 8.62 35.60 -31.91
C LEU A 1000 10.03 35.56 -31.25
N PRO A 1001 10.45 36.60 -30.52
CA PRO A 1001 11.77 36.64 -29.89
C PRO A 1001 12.01 35.49 -28.89
N LEU A 1002 13.21 34.91 -28.95
CA LEU A 1002 13.64 33.82 -28.05
C LEU A 1002 13.50 34.15 -26.56
N SER A 1003 13.70 35.42 -26.17
CA SER A 1003 13.58 35.88 -24.78
C SER A 1003 12.20 35.60 -24.17
N LEU A 1004 11.14 35.64 -24.98
CA LEU A 1004 9.75 35.46 -24.52
C LEU A 1004 9.50 34.08 -23.92
N TYR A 1005 10.26 33.06 -24.33
CA TYR A 1005 10.18 31.70 -23.77
C TYR A 1005 10.76 31.60 -22.35
N LEU A 1006 11.38 32.66 -21.83
CA LEU A 1006 11.67 32.83 -20.40
C LEU A 1006 10.67 33.74 -19.68
N GLY A 1007 9.74 34.36 -20.41
CA GLY A 1007 8.74 35.31 -19.93
C GLY A 1007 7.31 34.86 -20.24
N ILE A 1008 6.63 35.60 -21.13
CA ILE A 1008 5.18 35.43 -21.40
C ILE A 1008 4.85 34.16 -22.21
N LEU A 1009 5.81 33.58 -22.92
CA LEU A 1009 5.71 32.26 -23.57
C LEU A 1009 6.50 31.18 -22.80
N GLY A 1010 7.02 31.55 -21.63
CA GLY A 1010 7.72 30.68 -20.71
C GLY A 1010 6.91 30.40 -19.46
N LEU A 1011 7.61 29.95 -18.41
CA LEU A 1011 7.00 29.60 -17.15
C LEU A 1011 6.13 30.71 -16.56
N ASN A 1012 6.44 32.01 -16.72
CA ASN A 1012 5.59 33.06 -16.15
C ASN A 1012 4.22 33.15 -16.83
N GLY A 1013 4.16 33.06 -18.16
CA GLY A 1013 2.90 33.01 -18.90
C GLY A 1013 2.11 31.73 -18.62
N VAL A 1014 2.78 30.57 -18.61
CA VAL A 1014 2.16 29.29 -18.29
C VAL A 1014 1.60 29.26 -16.85
N THR A 1015 2.32 29.88 -15.90
CA THR A 1015 1.86 30.07 -14.51
C THR A 1015 0.60 30.93 -14.45
N ALA A 1016 0.55 32.01 -15.23
CA ALA A 1016 -0.63 32.87 -15.32
C ALA A 1016 -1.82 32.13 -15.95
N TYR A 1017 -1.57 31.38 -17.03
CA TYR A 1017 -2.58 30.62 -17.77
C TYR A 1017 -3.26 29.57 -16.87
N PHE A 1018 -2.52 28.59 -16.34
CA PHE A 1018 -3.12 27.54 -15.51
C PHE A 1018 -3.52 28.06 -14.12
N GLY A 1019 -2.76 28.98 -13.52
CA GLY A 1019 -3.09 29.57 -12.22
C GLY A 1019 -4.40 30.39 -12.24
N LEU A 1020 -4.79 30.93 -13.40
CA LEU A 1020 -6.08 31.58 -13.56
C LEU A 1020 -7.14 30.60 -14.08
N LEU A 1021 -6.92 29.98 -15.25
CA LEU A 1021 -7.95 29.21 -15.94
C LEU A 1021 -8.29 27.89 -15.24
N ASP A 1022 -7.31 27.13 -14.78
CA ASP A 1022 -7.53 25.82 -14.14
C ASP A 1022 -7.72 25.93 -12.61
N ILE A 1023 -6.97 26.80 -11.93
CA ILE A 1023 -7.05 26.94 -10.46
C ILE A 1023 -8.20 27.86 -10.04
N CYS A 1024 -8.44 28.96 -10.75
CA CYS A 1024 -9.48 29.94 -10.39
C CYS A 1024 -10.74 29.87 -11.26
N ALA A 1025 -10.67 29.30 -12.46
CA ALA A 1025 -11.81 29.15 -13.38
C ALA A 1025 -12.67 30.43 -13.50
N PRO A 1026 -12.12 31.53 -14.08
CA PRO A 1026 -12.79 32.82 -14.16
C PRO A 1026 -14.10 32.72 -14.95
N ARG A 1027 -15.11 33.47 -14.50
CA ARG A 1027 -16.38 33.63 -15.21
C ARG A 1027 -16.59 35.10 -15.58
N PRO A 1028 -17.18 35.40 -16.75
CA PRO A 1028 -17.49 36.78 -17.14
C PRO A 1028 -18.27 37.55 -16.06
N GLY A 1029 -17.86 38.78 -15.79
CA GLY A 1029 -18.42 39.64 -14.75
C GLY A 1029 -17.87 39.45 -13.33
N GLU A 1030 -16.99 38.46 -13.09
CA GLU A 1030 -16.32 38.30 -11.79
C GLU A 1030 -15.20 39.34 -11.59
N THR A 1031 -14.91 39.70 -10.33
CA THR A 1031 -13.78 40.59 -10.01
C THR A 1031 -12.52 39.81 -9.65
N VAL A 1032 -11.48 39.96 -10.47
CA VAL A 1032 -10.14 39.37 -10.31
C VAL A 1032 -9.18 40.43 -9.75
N LEU A 1033 -8.67 40.21 -8.54
CA LEU A 1033 -7.61 41.02 -7.93
C LEU A 1033 -6.26 40.29 -8.06
N VAL A 1034 -5.23 41.00 -8.53
CA VAL A 1034 -3.89 40.44 -8.76
C VAL A 1034 -2.84 41.18 -7.94
N SER A 1035 -2.09 40.44 -7.13
CA SER A 1035 -0.93 40.97 -6.43
C SER A 1035 0.31 41.04 -7.33
N THR A 1036 1.13 42.08 -7.16
CA THR A 1036 2.24 42.40 -8.09
C THR A 1036 1.79 42.43 -9.56
N ALA A 1037 0.73 43.18 -9.84
CA ALA A 1037 0.07 43.24 -11.16
C ALA A 1037 0.98 43.69 -12.31
N ALA A 1038 2.02 44.51 -12.04
CA ALA A 1038 3.05 44.86 -13.02
C ALA A 1038 4.23 43.87 -13.09
N GLY A 1039 4.17 42.76 -12.35
CA GLY A 1039 5.19 41.71 -12.33
C GLY A 1039 5.03 40.71 -13.49
N SER A 1040 6.04 39.88 -13.73
CA SER A 1040 6.09 38.98 -14.91
C SER A 1040 4.96 37.95 -15.02
N VAL A 1041 4.39 37.51 -13.90
CA VAL A 1041 3.18 36.66 -13.88
C VAL A 1041 1.93 37.53 -13.86
N GLY A 1042 1.89 38.52 -12.96
CA GLY A 1042 0.72 39.37 -12.75
C GLY A 1042 0.24 40.09 -14.00
N SER A 1043 1.16 40.63 -14.82
CA SER A 1043 0.81 41.34 -16.06
C SER A 1043 0.07 40.44 -17.05
N CYS A 1044 0.41 39.16 -17.11
CA CYS A 1044 -0.27 38.17 -17.93
C CYS A 1044 -1.64 37.79 -17.32
N VAL A 1045 -1.71 37.56 -16.00
CA VAL A 1045 -2.97 37.21 -15.31
C VAL A 1045 -4.06 38.26 -15.54
N GLY A 1046 -3.75 39.55 -15.41
CA GLY A 1046 -4.72 40.63 -15.64
C GLY A 1046 -5.31 40.60 -17.05
N GLN A 1047 -4.46 40.43 -18.06
CA GLN A 1047 -4.89 40.41 -19.46
C GLN A 1047 -5.68 39.14 -19.79
N ILE A 1048 -5.30 37.96 -19.27
CA ILE A 1048 -6.11 36.72 -19.43
C ILE A 1048 -7.46 36.86 -18.71
N ALA A 1049 -7.52 37.54 -17.56
CA ALA A 1049 -8.78 37.82 -16.86
C ALA A 1049 -9.69 38.76 -17.68
N ALA A 1050 -9.14 39.83 -18.27
CA ALA A 1050 -9.88 40.72 -19.16
C ALA A 1050 -10.37 39.98 -20.43
N ILE A 1051 -9.53 39.14 -21.03
CA ILE A 1051 -9.90 38.22 -22.13
C ILE A 1051 -11.04 37.27 -21.72
N SER A 1052 -11.07 36.85 -20.45
CA SER A 1052 -12.13 36.02 -19.86
C SER A 1052 -13.38 36.80 -19.46
N GLY A 1053 -13.47 38.09 -19.80
CA GLY A 1053 -14.60 38.97 -19.48
C GLY A 1053 -14.74 39.33 -18.00
N CYS A 1054 -13.69 39.17 -17.20
CA CYS A 1054 -13.67 39.58 -15.80
C CYS A 1054 -13.33 41.07 -15.66
N ARG A 1055 -13.80 41.68 -14.56
CA ARG A 1055 -13.29 42.97 -14.12
C ARG A 1055 -11.98 42.77 -13.35
N THR A 1056 -11.00 43.61 -13.61
CA THR A 1056 -9.61 43.42 -13.17
C THR A 1056 -9.14 44.53 -12.24
N ALA A 1057 -8.51 44.15 -11.14
CA ALA A 1057 -7.86 45.06 -10.21
C ALA A 1057 -6.43 44.61 -9.92
N GLY A 1058 -5.49 45.56 -9.88
CA GLY A 1058 -4.07 45.28 -9.71
C GLY A 1058 -3.45 45.97 -8.50
N LEU A 1059 -2.60 45.26 -7.76
CA LEU A 1059 -1.76 45.82 -6.70
C LEU A 1059 -0.33 45.95 -7.22
N ALA A 1060 0.16 47.19 -7.36
CA ALA A 1060 1.47 47.54 -7.89
C ALA A 1060 2.28 48.35 -6.86
N GLY A 1061 3.60 48.33 -6.97
CA GLY A 1061 4.49 49.05 -6.05
C GLY A 1061 5.15 50.25 -6.74
N GLY A 1062 4.68 51.46 -6.42
CA GLY A 1062 5.12 52.73 -7.01
C GLY A 1062 4.23 53.21 -8.17
N PRO A 1063 4.14 54.53 -8.39
CA PRO A 1063 3.20 55.14 -9.34
C PRO A 1063 3.52 54.83 -10.82
N GLU A 1064 4.79 54.53 -11.14
CA GLU A 1064 5.16 54.07 -12.48
C GLU A 1064 4.53 52.72 -12.82
N LYS A 1065 4.58 51.77 -11.87
CA LYS A 1065 4.00 50.42 -12.03
C LYS A 1065 2.48 50.44 -11.94
N GLN A 1066 1.90 51.37 -11.17
CA GLN A 1066 0.46 51.61 -11.15
C GLN A 1066 -0.04 52.06 -12.54
N ARG A 1067 0.62 53.06 -13.16
CA ARG A 1067 0.33 53.47 -14.53
C ARG A 1067 0.52 52.33 -15.53
N GLN A 1068 1.60 51.57 -15.43
CA GLN A 1068 1.84 50.41 -16.30
C GLN A 1068 0.67 49.39 -16.26
N CYS A 1069 0.09 49.12 -15.09
CA CYS A 1069 -1.09 48.26 -15.01
C CYS A 1069 -2.30 48.81 -15.79
N LEU A 1070 -2.56 50.11 -15.72
CA LEU A 1070 -3.69 50.76 -16.40
C LEU A 1070 -3.42 50.93 -17.91
N ASP A 1071 -2.29 51.53 -18.25
CA ASP A 1071 -1.96 52.04 -19.59
C ASP A 1071 -1.41 50.95 -20.54
N GLU A 1072 -0.68 49.95 -20.01
CA GLU A 1072 0.04 48.93 -20.79
C GLU A 1072 -0.59 47.54 -20.67
N PHE A 1073 -1.11 47.17 -19.49
CA PHE A 1073 -1.72 45.85 -19.24
C PHE A 1073 -3.25 45.89 -19.11
N GLY A 1074 -3.90 47.04 -19.28
CA GLY A 1074 -5.36 47.16 -19.41
C GLY A 1074 -6.17 46.80 -18.16
N TYR A 1075 -5.62 46.97 -16.96
CA TYR A 1075 -6.39 46.76 -15.71
C TYR A 1075 -7.46 47.84 -15.52
N ASP A 1076 -8.68 47.46 -15.13
CA ASP A 1076 -9.77 48.41 -14.84
C ASP A 1076 -9.49 49.30 -13.61
N ALA A 1077 -8.65 48.82 -12.69
CA ALA A 1077 -8.18 49.57 -11.54
C ALA A 1077 -6.77 49.12 -11.11
N ALA A 1078 -5.94 50.06 -10.66
CA ALA A 1078 -4.62 49.77 -10.10
C ALA A 1078 -4.37 50.58 -8.82
N ILE A 1079 -3.85 49.92 -7.78
CA ILE A 1079 -3.53 50.50 -6.48
C ILE A 1079 -1.99 50.51 -6.33
N ASP A 1080 -1.42 51.67 -6.00
CA ASP A 1080 -0.05 51.74 -5.47
C ASP A 1080 -0.04 51.41 -3.98
N TYR A 1081 0.29 50.17 -3.63
CA TYR A 1081 0.33 49.73 -2.22
C TYR A 1081 1.48 50.36 -1.41
N ARG A 1082 2.45 51.03 -2.07
CA ARG A 1082 3.55 51.75 -1.39
C ARG A 1082 3.19 53.21 -1.08
N GLY A 1083 2.30 53.80 -1.87
CA GLY A 1083 1.82 55.17 -1.69
C GLY A 1083 0.54 55.29 -0.85
N GLU A 1084 -0.28 54.24 -0.78
CA GLU A 1084 -1.54 54.26 -0.04
C GLU A 1084 -1.34 53.95 1.46
N PRO A 1085 -1.79 54.83 2.39
CA PRO A 1085 -1.69 54.60 3.83
C PRO A 1085 -2.78 53.65 4.39
N ASP A 1086 -3.91 53.49 3.69
CA ASP A 1086 -4.99 52.57 4.05
C ASP A 1086 -5.31 51.63 2.87
N LEU A 1087 -4.64 50.48 2.86
CA LEU A 1087 -4.77 49.49 1.80
C LEU A 1087 -6.17 48.85 1.75
N ASP A 1088 -6.86 48.72 2.90
CA ASP A 1088 -8.21 48.13 2.95
C ASP A 1088 -9.22 49.07 2.28
N ALA A 1089 -9.16 50.37 2.60
CA ALA A 1089 -9.99 51.37 1.97
C ALA A 1089 -9.72 51.46 0.46
N ALA A 1090 -8.47 51.33 0.01
CA ALA A 1090 -8.16 51.28 -1.42
C ALA A 1090 -8.68 50.01 -2.12
N ILE A 1091 -8.57 48.83 -1.50
CA ILE A 1091 -9.15 47.59 -2.05
C ILE A 1091 -10.68 47.71 -2.12
N ALA A 1092 -11.34 48.29 -1.11
CA ALA A 1092 -12.78 48.54 -1.15
C ALA A 1092 -13.20 49.50 -2.28
N ARG A 1093 -12.43 50.56 -2.53
CA ARG A 1093 -12.67 51.49 -3.66
C ARG A 1093 -12.44 50.81 -5.02
N ALA A 1094 -11.40 49.99 -5.14
CA ALA A 1094 -11.06 49.32 -6.39
C ALA A 1094 -11.93 48.08 -6.69
N CYS A 1095 -12.49 47.44 -5.67
CA CYS A 1095 -13.32 46.23 -5.75
C CYS A 1095 -14.61 46.40 -4.92
N PRO A 1096 -15.54 47.30 -5.31
CA PRO A 1096 -16.72 47.65 -4.50
C PRO A 1096 -17.65 46.47 -4.22
N ASP A 1097 -17.74 45.53 -5.17
CA ASP A 1097 -18.56 44.31 -5.06
C ASP A 1097 -17.86 43.15 -4.33
N GLY A 1098 -16.61 43.36 -3.87
CA GLY A 1098 -15.73 42.33 -3.32
C GLY A 1098 -14.86 41.64 -4.38
N VAL A 1099 -14.08 40.63 -3.95
CA VAL A 1099 -13.10 39.92 -4.78
C VAL A 1099 -13.53 38.46 -4.99
N ASP A 1100 -13.86 38.08 -6.22
CA ASP A 1100 -14.25 36.71 -6.61
C ASP A 1100 -13.06 35.80 -6.88
N ILE A 1101 -11.94 36.38 -7.33
CA ILE A 1101 -10.67 35.69 -7.58
C ILE A 1101 -9.53 36.54 -7.03
N TYR A 1102 -8.64 35.93 -6.25
CA TYR A 1102 -7.39 36.57 -5.84
C TYR A 1102 -6.19 35.75 -6.34
N PHE A 1103 -5.37 36.36 -7.19
CA PHE A 1103 -4.11 35.76 -7.64
C PHE A 1103 -2.96 36.29 -6.77
N ASP A 1104 -2.47 35.42 -5.88
CA ASP A 1104 -1.48 35.74 -4.87
C ASP A 1104 -0.07 35.29 -5.27
N ASN A 1105 0.74 36.26 -5.69
CA ASN A 1105 2.14 36.09 -6.09
C ASN A 1105 3.12 36.28 -4.90
N ILE A 1106 2.65 36.77 -3.75
CA ILE A 1106 3.54 37.33 -2.72
C ILE A 1106 3.25 36.90 -1.28
N ALA A 1107 2.02 36.51 -0.92
CA ALA A 1107 1.55 36.33 0.46
C ALA A 1107 1.75 37.58 1.36
N GLY A 1108 1.61 37.41 2.68
CA GLY A 1108 1.96 38.41 3.68
C GLY A 1108 0.92 39.53 3.84
N PRO A 1109 1.31 40.72 4.33
CA PRO A 1109 0.37 41.78 4.74
C PRO A 1109 -0.59 42.26 3.66
N ILE A 1110 -0.22 42.15 2.38
CA ILE A 1110 -1.11 42.50 1.26
C ILE A 1110 -2.23 41.46 1.12
N SER A 1111 -1.93 40.18 1.27
CA SER A 1111 -2.92 39.11 1.29
C SER A 1111 -3.82 39.21 2.53
N ASP A 1112 -3.27 39.56 3.70
CA ASP A 1112 -4.04 39.79 4.93
C ASP A 1112 -5.08 40.92 4.79
N ALA A 1113 -4.78 41.95 3.97
CA ALA A 1113 -5.77 42.93 3.54
C ALA A 1113 -6.83 42.29 2.62
N VAL A 1114 -6.42 41.69 1.50
CA VAL A 1114 -7.34 41.12 0.50
C VAL A 1114 -8.31 40.08 1.07
N LEU A 1115 -7.87 39.25 2.03
CA LEU A 1115 -8.71 38.24 2.71
C LEU A 1115 -9.99 38.82 3.35
N ARG A 1116 -10.00 40.12 3.69
CA ARG A 1116 -11.18 40.82 4.22
C ARG A 1116 -12.21 41.18 3.15
N HIS A 1117 -11.77 41.41 1.92
CA HIS A 1117 -12.60 41.85 0.77
C HIS A 1117 -13.11 40.70 -0.12
N LEU A 1118 -12.76 39.45 0.17
CA LEU A 1118 -13.24 38.28 -0.57
C LEU A 1118 -14.77 38.24 -0.68
N ARG A 1119 -15.26 37.80 -1.84
CA ARG A 1119 -16.67 37.51 -2.11
C ARG A 1119 -17.03 36.09 -1.66
N LEU A 1120 -18.32 35.76 -1.68
CA LEU A 1120 -18.76 34.39 -1.39
C LEU A 1120 -18.32 33.45 -2.51
N HIS A 1121 -17.75 32.30 -2.14
CA HIS A 1121 -17.16 31.32 -3.07
C HIS A 1121 -15.96 31.83 -3.87
N ALA A 1122 -15.25 32.83 -3.33
CA ALA A 1122 -14.02 33.33 -3.94
C ALA A 1122 -12.95 32.22 -4.08
N ARG A 1123 -12.10 32.31 -5.12
CA ARG A 1123 -11.02 31.35 -5.38
C ARG A 1123 -9.66 32.06 -5.31
N ILE A 1124 -8.74 31.53 -4.54
CA ILE A 1124 -7.41 32.10 -4.33
C ILE A 1124 -6.35 31.15 -4.88
N ALA A 1125 -5.61 31.59 -5.90
CA ALA A 1125 -4.41 30.90 -6.38
C ALA A 1125 -3.19 31.44 -5.65
N VAL A 1126 -2.49 30.60 -4.90
CA VAL A 1126 -1.23 30.94 -4.23
C VAL A 1126 -0.08 30.52 -5.14
N CYS A 1127 0.41 31.47 -5.92
CA CYS A 1127 1.54 31.33 -6.84
C CYS A 1127 2.89 31.58 -6.16
N GLY A 1128 2.96 32.39 -5.10
CA GLY A 1128 4.24 32.74 -4.47
C GLY A 1128 4.13 33.35 -3.08
N THR A 1129 5.25 33.32 -2.36
CA THR A 1129 5.39 33.86 -0.98
C THR A 1129 6.55 34.87 -0.89
N ALA A 1130 6.79 35.63 -1.97
CA ALA A 1130 7.97 36.47 -2.10
C ALA A 1130 8.10 37.58 -1.02
N SER A 1131 6.98 38.05 -0.43
CA SER A 1131 7.01 39.06 0.64
C SER A 1131 7.54 38.52 1.98
N ILE A 1132 7.47 37.21 2.19
CA ILE A 1132 7.95 36.55 3.40
C ILE A 1132 9.48 36.58 3.38
N ALA A 1133 10.12 37.17 4.39
CA ALA A 1133 11.57 37.39 4.40
C ALA A 1133 12.38 36.13 4.74
N SER A 1134 11.88 35.31 5.67
CA SER A 1134 12.38 33.97 6.00
C SER A 1134 11.20 33.04 6.27
N TRP A 1135 11.37 31.74 6.00
CA TRP A 1135 10.40 30.69 6.32
C TRP A 1135 10.79 29.86 7.56
N ASP A 1136 11.97 30.12 8.13
CA ASP A 1136 12.46 29.57 9.40
C ASP A 1136 12.93 30.72 10.31
N PRO A 1137 12.38 30.89 11.53
CA PRO A 1137 11.21 30.18 12.08
C PRO A 1137 9.94 30.42 11.26
N TRP A 1138 8.93 29.56 11.45
CA TRP A 1138 7.68 29.60 10.69
C TRP A 1138 7.04 31.02 10.69
N PRO A 1139 6.71 31.60 9.51
CA PRO A 1139 6.19 32.97 9.41
C PRO A 1139 4.92 33.20 10.22
N GLN A 1140 4.86 34.32 10.94
CA GLN A 1140 3.66 34.77 11.64
C GLN A 1140 2.87 35.74 10.76
N GLY A 1141 1.55 35.61 10.71
CA GLY A 1141 0.64 36.42 9.89
C GLY A 1141 -0.82 36.21 10.29
N ALA A 1142 -1.77 36.85 9.61
CA ALA A 1142 -3.18 36.65 9.91
C ALA A 1142 -3.63 35.20 9.65
N ARG A 1143 -4.55 34.70 10.48
CA ARG A 1143 -5.10 33.34 10.37
C ARG A 1143 -6.26 33.30 9.35
N PRO A 1144 -6.07 32.76 8.13
CA PRO A 1144 -7.04 32.89 7.04
C PRO A 1144 -8.30 32.03 7.23
N GLU A 1145 -8.26 31.03 8.11
CA GLU A 1145 -9.28 29.98 8.25
C GLU A 1145 -10.67 30.57 8.51
N ARG A 1146 -10.76 31.64 9.32
CA ARG A 1146 -12.03 32.34 9.60
C ARG A 1146 -12.58 33.04 8.35
N HIS A 1147 -11.72 33.66 7.55
CA HIS A 1147 -12.12 34.34 6.31
C HIS A 1147 -12.58 33.32 5.26
N LEU A 1148 -11.79 32.27 5.03
CA LEU A 1148 -12.13 31.18 4.11
C LEU A 1148 -13.46 30.51 4.51
N LEU A 1149 -13.67 30.21 5.79
CA LEU A 1149 -14.91 29.61 6.30
C LEU A 1149 -16.14 30.51 6.08
N VAL A 1150 -16.08 31.79 6.48
CA VAL A 1150 -17.20 32.73 6.34
C VAL A 1150 -17.60 32.91 4.87
N LYS A 1151 -16.58 33.05 4.01
CA LYS A 1151 -16.76 33.30 2.59
C LYS A 1151 -17.01 32.02 1.78
N ARG A 1152 -16.81 30.82 2.36
CA ARG A 1152 -16.76 29.53 1.64
C ARG A 1152 -15.78 29.58 0.47
N ALA A 1153 -14.68 30.30 0.66
CA ALA A 1153 -13.66 30.52 -0.34
C ALA A 1153 -12.66 29.36 -0.38
N THR A 1154 -12.06 29.11 -1.54
CA THR A 1154 -10.97 28.14 -1.71
C THR A 1154 -9.63 28.87 -1.76
N MET A 1155 -8.60 28.29 -1.16
CA MET A 1155 -7.22 28.78 -1.24
C MET A 1155 -6.32 27.59 -1.60
N ARG A 1156 -5.68 27.67 -2.77
CA ARG A 1156 -4.93 26.56 -3.36
C ARG A 1156 -3.58 27.06 -3.84
N GLY A 1157 -2.50 26.49 -3.31
CA GLY A 1157 -1.19 26.57 -3.93
C GLY A 1157 -1.08 25.64 -5.12
N PHE A 1158 -0.24 25.99 -6.09
CA PHE A 1158 0.11 25.16 -7.24
C PHE A 1158 1.57 25.38 -7.62
N LEU A 1159 2.21 24.39 -8.24
CA LEU A 1159 3.49 24.57 -8.89
C LEU A 1159 3.29 24.45 -10.39
N THR A 1160 3.93 25.33 -11.17
CA THR A 1160 3.79 25.34 -12.63
C THR A 1160 4.26 24.02 -13.25
N PHE A 1161 5.22 23.33 -12.61
CA PHE A 1161 5.68 22.00 -13.05
C PHE A 1161 4.61 20.90 -12.98
N ASP A 1162 3.54 21.08 -12.19
CA ASP A 1162 2.40 20.16 -12.13
C ASP A 1162 1.63 20.10 -13.47
N TYR A 1163 1.94 21.01 -14.41
CA TYR A 1163 1.35 21.15 -15.73
C TYR A 1163 2.37 20.95 -16.87
N ALA A 1164 3.55 20.38 -16.60
CA ALA A 1164 4.65 20.29 -17.56
C ALA A 1164 4.30 19.54 -18.87
N ASP A 1165 3.39 18.57 -18.81
CA ASP A 1165 2.82 17.83 -19.94
C ASP A 1165 1.88 18.66 -20.82
N ARG A 1166 1.36 19.79 -20.30
CA ARG A 1166 0.45 20.71 -20.99
C ARG A 1166 1.09 22.07 -21.30
N PHE A 1167 2.42 22.21 -21.19
CA PHE A 1167 3.09 23.47 -21.52
C PHE A 1167 2.84 23.91 -22.97
N ASP A 1168 2.85 22.97 -23.92
CA ASP A 1168 2.60 23.28 -25.34
C ASP A 1168 1.20 23.89 -25.59
N GLU A 1169 0.17 23.46 -24.84
CA GLU A 1169 -1.20 24.02 -24.89
C GLU A 1169 -1.19 25.50 -24.51
N ALA A 1170 -0.63 25.82 -23.34
CA ALA A 1170 -0.55 27.18 -22.84
C ALA A 1170 0.33 28.06 -23.74
N VAL A 1171 1.49 27.57 -24.18
CA VAL A 1171 2.40 28.30 -25.06
C VAL A 1171 1.76 28.61 -26.41
N ALA A 1172 1.03 27.66 -27.01
CA ALA A 1172 0.31 27.89 -28.26
C ALA A 1172 -0.76 28.99 -28.10
N GLN A 1173 -1.57 28.94 -27.04
CA GLN A 1173 -2.65 29.90 -26.81
C GLN A 1173 -2.12 31.31 -26.46
N LEU A 1174 -1.06 31.39 -25.65
CA LEU A 1174 -0.38 32.65 -25.30
C LEU A 1174 0.30 33.26 -26.53
N SER A 1175 0.91 32.44 -27.40
CA SER A 1175 1.50 32.89 -28.68
C SER A 1175 0.44 33.41 -29.65
N ALA A 1176 -0.76 32.83 -29.67
CA ALA A 1176 -1.88 33.32 -30.47
C ALA A 1176 -2.35 34.70 -29.99
N TRP A 1177 -2.66 34.85 -28.70
CA TRP A 1177 -3.09 36.14 -28.14
C TRP A 1177 -2.03 37.24 -28.26
N LEU A 1178 -0.74 36.88 -28.18
CA LEU A 1178 0.35 37.82 -28.42
C LEU A 1178 0.37 38.33 -29.88
N ARG A 1179 0.22 37.44 -30.87
CA ARG A 1179 0.12 37.84 -32.29
C ARG A 1179 -1.17 38.59 -32.62
N GLU A 1180 -2.27 38.28 -31.94
CA GLU A 1180 -3.53 39.02 -32.03
C GLU A 1180 -3.45 40.42 -31.39
N GLY A 1181 -2.35 40.78 -30.71
CA GLY A 1181 -2.22 42.05 -29.99
C GLY A 1181 -3.09 42.16 -28.74
N ARG A 1182 -3.53 41.01 -28.19
CA ARG A 1182 -4.38 40.91 -26.98
C ARG A 1182 -3.58 40.65 -25.71
N LEU A 1183 -2.29 40.29 -25.86
CA LEU A 1183 -1.32 40.26 -24.78
C LEU A 1183 -0.17 41.22 -25.09
N HIS A 1184 0.15 42.06 -24.12
CA HIS A 1184 1.34 42.90 -24.06
C HIS A 1184 2.31 42.35 -22.99
N TYR A 1185 3.60 42.55 -23.22
CA TYR A 1185 4.68 42.10 -22.35
C TYR A 1185 5.75 43.17 -22.21
N ARG A 1186 6.53 43.10 -21.12
CA ARG A 1186 7.72 43.94 -20.93
C ARG A 1186 8.86 43.15 -20.31
N GLU A 1187 10.03 43.30 -20.91
CA GLU A 1187 11.28 42.68 -20.47
C GLU A 1187 12.25 43.78 -20.00
N HIS A 1188 13.02 43.47 -18.97
CA HIS A 1188 14.15 44.26 -18.50
C HIS A 1188 15.38 43.37 -18.70
N ILE A 1189 16.16 43.65 -19.74
CA ILE A 1189 17.29 42.82 -20.16
C ILE A 1189 18.59 43.47 -19.66
N LEU A 1190 19.38 42.71 -18.92
CA LEU A 1190 20.75 43.07 -18.52
C LEU A 1190 21.74 42.48 -19.52
N GLU A 1191 22.85 43.16 -19.80
CA GLU A 1191 23.84 42.72 -20.80
C GLU A 1191 25.03 41.98 -20.15
N GLY A 1192 25.17 40.70 -20.49
CA GLY A 1192 26.32 39.88 -20.12
C GLY A 1192 26.22 39.19 -18.76
N LEU A 1193 26.88 38.04 -18.64
CA LEU A 1193 26.84 37.16 -17.47
C LEU A 1193 27.33 37.83 -16.17
N GLY A 1194 28.14 38.89 -16.27
CA GLY A 1194 28.66 39.65 -15.12
C GLY A 1194 27.58 40.37 -14.29
N GLU A 1195 26.41 40.63 -14.87
CA GLU A 1195 25.28 41.27 -14.16
C GLU A 1195 24.49 40.28 -13.27
N ALA A 1196 24.65 38.96 -13.47
CA ALA A 1196 23.82 37.95 -12.80
C ALA A 1196 23.91 37.96 -11.26
N PRO A 1197 25.09 38.10 -10.62
CA PRO A 1197 25.20 38.18 -9.17
C PRO A 1197 24.31 39.26 -8.52
N GLY A 1198 24.16 40.42 -9.16
CA GLY A 1198 23.33 41.53 -8.64
C GLY A 1198 21.84 41.40 -8.95
N ALA A 1199 21.44 40.51 -9.86
CA ALA A 1199 20.12 40.54 -10.47
C ALA A 1199 19.00 40.12 -9.49
N ILE A 1200 19.23 39.18 -8.58
CA ILE A 1200 18.23 38.77 -7.58
C ILE A 1200 17.94 39.91 -6.59
N ALA A 1201 18.95 40.64 -6.12
CA ALA A 1201 18.77 41.82 -5.27
C ALA A 1201 17.99 42.95 -5.98
N ARG A 1202 18.25 43.16 -7.28
CA ARG A 1202 17.50 44.10 -8.14
C ARG A 1202 16.02 43.70 -8.26
N LEU A 1203 15.72 42.41 -8.39
CA LEU A 1203 14.36 41.88 -8.46
C LEU A 1203 13.59 42.12 -7.14
N TYR A 1204 14.18 41.77 -6.00
CA TYR A 1204 13.53 41.90 -4.69
C TYR A 1204 13.37 43.35 -4.20
N SER A 1205 14.27 44.26 -4.58
CA SER A 1205 14.07 45.70 -4.37
C SER A 1205 12.97 46.30 -5.28
N GLY A 1206 12.56 45.56 -6.32
CA GLY A 1206 11.50 45.94 -7.24
C GLY A 1206 11.93 46.98 -8.29
N GLN A 1207 13.23 47.06 -8.59
CA GLN A 1207 13.79 47.99 -9.59
C GLN A 1207 13.60 47.53 -11.05
N ASN A 1208 13.17 46.27 -11.26
CA ASN A 1208 12.83 45.75 -12.58
C ASN A 1208 11.51 46.36 -13.12
N GLN A 1209 11.43 46.63 -14.42
CA GLN A 1209 10.23 47.18 -15.09
C GLN A 1209 9.41 46.12 -15.86
N GLY A 1210 9.60 44.84 -15.53
CA GLY A 1210 9.02 43.71 -16.26
C GLY A 1210 9.74 42.41 -15.90
N LYS A 1211 9.71 41.41 -16.78
CA LYS A 1211 10.50 40.18 -16.63
C LYS A 1211 12.00 40.52 -16.67
N LEU A 1212 12.73 40.17 -15.61
CA LEU A 1212 14.17 40.39 -15.54
C LEU A 1212 14.92 39.22 -16.22
N LEU A 1213 15.69 39.54 -17.26
CA LEU A 1213 16.49 38.59 -18.04
C LEU A 1213 17.93 39.09 -18.18
N ILE A 1214 18.84 38.19 -18.57
CA ILE A 1214 20.22 38.52 -18.88
C ILE A 1214 20.52 37.98 -20.28
N ARG A 1215 20.93 38.87 -21.19
CA ARG A 1215 21.35 38.54 -22.56
C ARG A 1215 22.82 38.18 -22.56
N LEU A 1216 23.16 37.04 -23.17
CA LEU A 1216 24.55 36.60 -23.32
C LEU A 1216 25.14 37.03 -24.67
N PRO A 1217 26.47 37.15 -24.81
CA PRO A 1217 27.10 37.64 -26.04
C PRO A 1217 26.74 36.86 -27.31
N ALA A 1218 26.45 35.56 -27.17
CA ALA A 1218 26.02 34.68 -28.25
C ALA A 1218 24.63 35.01 -28.85
N ALA A 1219 23.89 35.99 -28.29
CA ALA A 1219 22.57 36.40 -28.78
C ALA A 1219 22.61 37.61 -29.75
N LYS A 1220 23.76 37.88 -30.37
CA LYS A 1220 23.98 38.98 -31.33
C LYS A 1220 24.11 38.55 -32.79
N ASP A 1221 24.13 37.25 -33.06
CA ASP A 1221 24.16 36.66 -34.41
C ASP A 1221 22.74 36.29 -34.89
#